data_AF-A0A3R7KFW8-F1
#
_entry.id   AF-A0A3R7KFW8-F1
#
_cell.length_a   1.000
_cell.length_b   1.000
_cell.length_c   1.000
_cell.angle_alpha   90.00
_cell.angle_beta   90.00
_cell.angle_gamma   90.00
#
_symmetry.space_group_name_H-M   'P 1'
#
loop_
_entity.id
_entity.type
_entity.pdbx_description
1 polymer ?
#
loop_
_entity_poly.entity_id
_entity_poly.type
_entity_poly.pdbx_seq_one_letter_code
_entity_poly.pdbx_strand_id
1 'polypeptide(L)'
;MRVSPFPILLIATAVLVAATHRTAAAMPLRYMVETVSGVTGTIGAVDGGPGTSLLTWPWALCQGRSEDEILIGVPGFFRNYSRSTRMTGTLLGNGTAAEVDGSWAKARIDIPQGCVLSVRNNNTIVYFVEGQNTLRYFTSNSVLSLALTTGVSFTDVAVYGDRLYITEQTQNKVWSCNLEADGTPSHCAPQTGFVCGYPRYNSIAVTALGVFVASGSGVGVCHFDGQGTALFQLPGKYIDVFSLPSGALYAASSVQLYHLLPNASAMTAEVFAGNASATCPPAVDGYSFTLCLNKRLFVVAENEMYLATGLNTVRAVTLPPAIVPAQLPPPPLPLGYPDAPTVMPAIVALINVALNANLGTTGTYAPQSAMQVNNATWTTGFEVMVQQADFDNTTTPGLVAATDFAAVMQAVATYYDTIDEALYMDTSIVPYCNAALMNIVEHGLVAVVRRALAYPLIYANPPMKVMFKDVANVTRMKLLMPVPFGNSTTYDALENLNANAALLDILRAQYGSTNVVQLVFPVSQYDFSKITPAQDTQVRWFILNMVNARLETCKSITPPGIRAAVAAVAAERSGGNDPCGAVISNRTETVVTHPPFNVQNEYEVFVPQQYNFNVTRCLQGIDWEPLAELLRNQTANASRGKSACDRGCIIGVAVVAAVVLTALIVLVVVLTSKRKRLATVVAPVQPKFKSTLDDDEELETSNPLEANNEEQARERY
;
A
#
# COMPACT_ATOMS: atom_id res chain seq x y z
N MET A 1 -21.98 66.66 -49.69
CA MET A 1 -22.15 65.22 -49.35
C MET A 1 -20.90 64.74 -48.65
N ARG A 2 -21.06 64.28 -47.40
CA ARG A 2 -20.08 63.47 -46.64
C ARG A 2 -19.79 62.20 -47.48
N VAL A 3 -18.58 61.65 -47.56
CA VAL A 3 -17.87 60.88 -46.53
C VAL A 3 -16.36 60.89 -46.86
N SER A 4 -15.50 61.09 -45.86
CA SER A 4 -14.09 60.69 -45.89
C SER A 4 -13.71 60.14 -44.52
N PRO A 5 -13.03 58.99 -44.41
CA PRO A 5 -12.73 58.33 -43.15
C PRO A 5 -11.36 58.76 -42.61
N PHE A 6 -11.30 59.09 -41.32
CA PHE A 6 -10.08 59.00 -40.52
C PHE A 6 -10.40 58.16 -39.27
N PRO A 7 -9.51 57.21 -38.90
CA PRO A 7 -9.74 56.26 -37.82
C PRO A 7 -9.39 56.89 -36.46
N ILE A 8 -10.14 56.51 -35.42
CA ILE A 8 -9.83 56.81 -34.03
C ILE A 8 -9.53 55.50 -33.31
N LEU A 9 -8.25 55.37 -32.94
CA LEU A 9 -7.76 55.02 -31.61
C LEU A 9 -8.52 53.90 -30.85
N LEU A 10 -7.93 52.71 -30.80
CA LEU A 10 -8.14 51.76 -29.70
C LEU A 10 -6.78 51.30 -29.19
N ILE A 11 -6.48 51.78 -27.99
CA ILE A 11 -5.30 51.45 -27.18
C ILE A 11 -5.43 49.97 -26.80
N ALA A 12 -4.65 49.11 -27.48
CA ALA A 12 -4.39 47.77 -27.03
C ALA A 12 -3.26 47.83 -25.99
N THR A 13 -3.63 47.83 -24.71
CA THR A 13 -2.74 47.45 -23.62
C THR A 13 -2.37 45.98 -23.80
N ALA A 14 -1.32 45.74 -24.57
CA ALA A 14 -0.60 44.48 -24.56
C ALA A 14 0.01 44.32 -23.17
N VAL A 15 -0.72 43.62 -22.29
CA VAL A 15 -0.11 42.96 -21.14
C VAL A 15 0.83 41.92 -21.73
N LEU A 16 2.09 42.31 -21.89
CA LEU A 16 3.21 41.39 -21.85
C LEU A 16 3.10 40.65 -20.51
N VAL A 17 2.39 39.52 -20.52
CA VAL A 17 2.67 38.45 -19.59
C VAL A 17 4.06 37.99 -20.01
N ALA A 18 5.07 38.65 -19.46
CA ALA A 18 6.37 38.04 -19.29
C ALA A 18 6.07 36.72 -18.58
N ALA A 19 6.08 35.64 -19.35
CA ALA A 19 6.28 34.32 -18.81
C ALA A 19 7.60 34.42 -18.05
N THR A 20 7.51 34.71 -16.75
CA THR A 20 8.55 34.37 -15.83
C THR A 20 8.59 32.85 -15.93
N HIS A 21 9.47 32.35 -16.80
CA HIS A 21 10.09 31.06 -16.57
C HIS A 21 10.63 31.18 -15.14
N ARG A 22 9.83 30.72 -14.17
CA ARG A 22 10.34 30.39 -12.86
C ARG A 22 11.40 29.36 -13.18
N THR A 23 12.65 29.80 -13.19
CA THR A 23 13.80 28.92 -13.29
C THR A 23 13.59 27.89 -12.20
N ALA A 24 13.35 26.64 -12.63
CA ALA A 24 13.32 25.47 -11.80
C ALA A 24 14.41 25.61 -10.73
N ALA A 25 13.99 25.73 -9.47
CA ALA A 25 14.91 25.86 -8.35
C ALA A 25 15.22 24.44 -7.88
N ALA A 26 16.22 23.84 -8.53
CA ALA A 26 16.76 22.54 -8.13
C ALA A 26 17.02 22.51 -6.62
N MET A 27 16.64 21.41 -5.97
CA MET A 27 16.90 21.23 -4.56
C MET A 27 18.41 21.15 -4.29
N PRO A 28 18.93 21.84 -3.27
CA PRO A 28 20.31 21.62 -2.83
C PRO A 28 20.52 20.17 -2.41
N LEU A 29 21.48 19.48 -3.05
CA LEU A 29 21.79 18.09 -2.73
C LEU A 29 22.39 18.02 -1.32
N ARG A 30 21.73 17.27 -0.44
CA ARG A 30 22.12 17.13 0.96
C ARG A 30 22.36 15.67 1.30
N TYR A 31 23.64 15.29 1.35
CA TYR A 31 24.08 13.97 1.75
C TYR A 31 23.96 13.75 3.26
N MET A 32 23.75 12.49 3.64
CA MET A 32 23.77 11.98 5.00
C MET A 32 24.81 10.87 5.09
N VAL A 33 25.60 10.85 6.17
CA VAL A 33 26.60 9.80 6.40
C VAL A 33 26.27 9.02 7.65
N GLU A 34 26.30 7.68 7.56
CA GLU A 34 26.07 6.79 8.70
C GLU A 34 27.18 5.74 8.78
N THR A 35 27.69 5.47 9.97
CA THR A 35 28.57 4.32 10.22
C THR A 35 27.73 3.05 10.23
N VAL A 36 27.93 2.20 9.23
CA VAL A 36 27.12 0.99 9.01
C VAL A 36 27.79 -0.28 9.52
N SER A 37 29.12 -0.26 9.66
CA SER A 37 29.91 -1.39 10.15
C SER A 37 31.17 -0.92 10.87
N GLY A 38 31.61 -1.68 11.87
CA GLY A 38 32.78 -1.35 12.69
C GLY A 38 32.49 -0.35 13.82
N VAL A 39 33.49 -0.15 14.67
CA VAL A 39 33.47 0.82 15.77
C VAL A 39 34.74 1.66 15.70
N THR A 40 34.58 2.99 15.67
CA THR A 40 35.69 3.94 15.55
C THR A 40 36.79 3.64 16.56
N GLY A 41 38.01 3.42 16.05
CA GLY A 41 39.20 3.18 16.87
C GLY A 41 39.31 1.79 17.50
N THR A 42 38.34 0.90 17.26
CA THR A 42 38.35 -0.47 17.79
C THR A 42 38.56 -1.47 16.66
N ILE A 43 39.56 -2.34 16.81
CA ILE A 43 39.83 -3.44 15.87
C ILE A 43 39.16 -4.72 16.34
N GLY A 44 38.76 -5.56 15.39
CA GLY A 44 38.24 -6.90 15.66
C GLY A 44 37.58 -7.53 14.44
N ALA A 45 36.85 -8.63 14.67
CA ALA A 45 36.10 -9.37 13.65
C ALA A 45 34.76 -9.90 14.22
N VAL A 46 34.15 -9.13 15.14
CA VAL A 46 32.87 -9.49 15.75
C VAL A 46 31.74 -9.20 14.77
N ASP A 47 30.85 -10.18 14.59
CA ASP A 47 29.62 -10.06 13.79
C ASP A 47 28.58 -9.24 14.55
N GLY A 48 27.74 -8.51 13.83
CA GLY A 48 26.73 -7.66 14.46
C GLY A 48 26.20 -6.54 13.57
N GLY A 49 25.33 -5.72 14.15
CA GLY A 49 24.80 -4.52 13.51
C GLY A 49 25.74 -3.31 13.64
N PRO A 50 25.24 -2.11 13.31
CA PRO A 50 25.97 -0.86 13.48
C PRO A 50 26.36 -0.66 14.95
N GLY A 51 27.60 -0.21 15.20
CA GLY A 51 28.11 0.04 16.56
C GLY A 51 28.45 -1.20 17.40
N THR A 52 28.24 -2.41 16.87
CA THR A 52 28.56 -3.67 17.56
C THR A 52 29.52 -4.55 16.77
N SER A 53 29.37 -4.58 15.44
CA SER A 53 30.34 -5.24 14.57
C SER A 53 31.72 -4.59 14.68
N LEU A 54 32.77 -5.41 14.61
CA LEU A 54 34.15 -4.93 14.61
C LEU A 54 34.84 -5.29 13.29
N LEU A 55 35.68 -4.38 12.83
CA LEU A 55 36.50 -4.54 11.63
C LEU A 55 37.96 -4.31 11.99
N THR A 56 38.88 -4.95 11.27
CA THR A 56 40.32 -4.70 11.42
C THR A 56 40.82 -4.20 10.08
N TRP A 57 41.21 -2.93 9.99
CA TRP A 57 41.81 -2.33 8.79
C TRP A 57 41.10 -2.72 7.47
N PRO A 58 39.86 -2.24 7.24
CA PRO A 58 39.10 -2.57 6.04
C PRO A 58 39.79 -1.96 4.80
N TRP A 59 40.54 -2.78 4.08
CA TRP A 59 41.41 -2.33 2.98
C TRP A 59 40.85 -2.61 1.60
N ALA A 60 39.86 -3.50 1.47
CA ALA A 60 39.12 -3.73 0.23
C ALA A 60 37.62 -3.54 0.44
N LEU A 61 36.93 -3.02 -0.58
CA LEU A 61 35.50 -2.79 -0.57
C LEU A 61 34.93 -3.00 -1.98
N CYS A 62 33.95 -3.88 -2.13
CA CYS A 62 33.31 -4.15 -3.42
C CYS A 62 31.93 -4.78 -3.26
N GLN A 63 31.20 -4.91 -4.37
CA GLN A 63 29.93 -5.64 -4.39
C GLN A 63 30.14 -7.12 -4.06
N GLY A 64 29.21 -7.68 -3.29
CA GLY A 64 29.15 -9.09 -2.95
C GLY A 64 28.36 -9.91 -3.96
N ARG A 65 27.85 -11.05 -3.50
CA ARG A 65 27.24 -12.07 -4.38
C ARG A 65 25.84 -11.69 -4.86
N SER A 66 25.23 -10.71 -4.22
CA SER A 66 23.93 -10.12 -4.56
C SER A 66 24.06 -8.59 -4.59
N GLU A 67 23.03 -7.91 -5.10
CA GLU A 67 22.97 -6.45 -5.00
C GLU A 67 22.99 -5.99 -3.53
N ASP A 68 22.34 -6.71 -2.62
CA ASP A 68 22.26 -6.35 -1.20
C ASP A 68 23.58 -6.49 -0.43
N GLU A 69 24.52 -7.30 -0.91
CA GLU A 69 25.74 -7.67 -0.19
C GLU A 69 26.90 -6.74 -0.57
N ILE A 70 27.61 -6.22 0.43
CA ILE A 70 28.88 -5.50 0.28
C ILE A 70 29.97 -6.30 0.98
N LEU A 71 31.08 -6.53 0.28
CA LEU A 71 32.23 -7.23 0.83
C LEU A 71 33.24 -6.26 1.37
N ILE A 72 33.71 -6.55 2.58
CA ILE A 72 34.72 -5.76 3.28
C ILE A 72 35.91 -6.68 3.53
N GLY A 73 36.98 -6.45 2.79
CA GLY A 73 38.22 -7.19 2.96
C GLY A 73 39.02 -6.66 4.14
N VAL A 74 39.29 -7.55 5.09
CA VAL A 74 40.10 -7.28 6.29
C VAL A 74 41.15 -8.39 6.42
N PRO A 75 42.24 -8.20 7.18
CA PRO A 75 43.20 -9.27 7.39
C PRO A 75 42.52 -10.54 7.95
N GLY A 76 42.77 -11.68 7.31
CA GLY A 76 42.19 -12.97 7.73
C GLY A 76 40.75 -13.25 7.27
N PHE A 77 40.03 -12.28 6.70
CA PHE A 77 38.62 -12.46 6.33
C PHE A 77 38.15 -11.62 5.12
N PHE A 78 37.14 -12.13 4.42
CA PHE A 78 36.12 -11.28 3.83
C PHE A 78 34.90 -11.24 4.74
N ARG A 79 34.52 -10.04 5.15
CA ARG A 79 33.28 -9.76 5.86
C ARG A 79 32.20 -9.42 4.85
N ASN A 80 30.94 -9.70 5.17
CA ASN A 80 29.81 -9.29 4.35
C ASN A 80 28.85 -8.40 5.14
N TYR A 81 28.55 -7.24 4.58
CA TYR A 81 27.53 -6.33 5.08
C TYR A 81 26.27 -6.46 4.21
N SER A 82 25.12 -6.70 4.84
CA SER A 82 23.82 -6.67 4.17
C SER A 82 23.18 -5.30 4.34
N ARG A 83 22.81 -4.66 3.22
CA ARG A 83 22.17 -3.34 3.22
C ARG A 83 20.76 -3.39 3.80
N SER A 84 20.02 -4.46 3.49
CA SER A 84 18.63 -4.67 3.94
C SER A 84 18.53 -4.98 5.43
N THR A 85 19.37 -5.87 5.96
CA THR A 85 19.34 -6.23 7.39
C THR A 85 20.21 -5.33 8.26
N ARG A 86 21.09 -4.52 7.64
CA ARG A 86 22.13 -3.72 8.30
C ARG A 86 23.07 -4.54 9.18
N MET A 87 23.30 -5.81 8.84
CA MET A 87 24.17 -6.72 9.62
C MET A 87 25.48 -6.97 8.90
N THR A 88 26.57 -7.00 9.65
CA THR A 88 27.89 -7.45 9.18
C THR A 88 28.19 -8.84 9.74
N GLY A 89 28.53 -9.77 8.86
CA GLY A 89 28.96 -11.13 9.21
C GLY A 89 30.33 -11.50 8.63
N THR A 90 30.73 -12.74 8.88
CA THR A 90 31.87 -13.38 8.19
C THR A 90 31.39 -14.14 6.97
N LEU A 91 31.93 -13.83 5.80
CA LEU A 91 31.68 -14.61 4.59
C LEU A 91 32.70 -15.73 4.42
N LEU A 92 33.98 -15.38 4.51
CA LEU A 92 35.11 -16.24 4.19
C LEU A 92 36.30 -15.92 5.10
N GLY A 93 37.09 -16.95 5.42
CA GLY A 93 38.25 -16.85 6.30
C GLY A 93 37.97 -17.29 7.73
N ASN A 94 39.02 -17.50 8.51
CA ASN A 94 38.93 -17.98 9.89
C ASN A 94 39.78 -17.13 10.87
N GLY A 95 40.25 -15.97 10.43
CA GLY A 95 41.09 -15.07 11.22
C GLY A 95 42.57 -15.40 11.22
N THR A 96 42.98 -16.49 10.58
CA THR A 96 44.40 -16.75 10.28
C THR A 96 44.72 -16.17 8.91
N ALA A 97 45.51 -15.09 8.89
CA ALA A 97 45.96 -14.44 7.67
C ALA A 97 46.95 -15.35 6.90
N ALA A 98 46.54 -15.84 5.73
CA ALA A 98 47.36 -16.70 4.86
C ALA A 98 46.76 -16.81 3.45
N GLU A 99 47.60 -17.04 2.44
CA GLU A 99 47.18 -17.30 1.06
C GLU A 99 46.97 -18.80 0.83
N VAL A 100 45.78 -19.33 1.16
CA VAL A 100 45.45 -20.76 0.97
C VAL A 100 44.22 -20.92 0.11
N ASP A 101 44.35 -21.71 -0.96
CA ASP A 101 43.26 -22.06 -1.88
C ASP A 101 42.44 -23.28 -1.41
N GLY A 102 41.28 -23.46 -2.03
CA GLY A 102 40.44 -24.63 -1.84
C GLY A 102 38.98 -24.27 -1.56
N SER A 103 38.25 -25.20 -0.94
CA SER A 103 36.87 -24.92 -0.52
C SER A 103 36.82 -23.82 0.54
N TRP A 104 35.68 -23.15 0.69
CA TRP A 104 35.52 -22.03 1.64
C TRP A 104 35.96 -22.36 3.07
N ALA A 105 35.75 -23.61 3.54
CA ALA A 105 36.18 -24.05 4.86
C ALA A 105 37.71 -24.10 5.04
N LYS A 106 38.44 -24.37 3.95
CA LYS A 106 39.90 -24.52 3.94
C LYS A 106 40.62 -23.27 3.48
N ALA A 107 40.00 -22.51 2.60
CA ALA A 107 40.58 -21.31 2.06
C ALA A 107 40.91 -20.31 3.17
N ARG A 108 42.00 -19.59 3.00
CA ARG A 108 42.45 -18.53 3.89
C ARG A 108 42.67 -17.27 3.07
N ILE A 109 42.47 -16.16 3.75
CA ILE A 109 42.58 -14.80 3.22
C ILE A 109 43.71 -14.15 4.02
N ASP A 110 44.70 -13.58 3.35
CA ASP A 110 45.79 -12.86 4.00
C ASP A 110 45.36 -11.42 4.26
N ILE A 111 45.58 -10.55 3.27
CA ILE A 111 45.34 -9.11 3.39
C ILE A 111 44.69 -8.56 2.11
N PRO A 112 43.37 -8.65 1.94
CA PRO A 112 42.71 -8.11 0.76
C PRO A 112 42.93 -6.60 0.63
N GLN A 113 43.50 -6.17 -0.49
CA GLN A 113 43.78 -4.76 -0.79
C GLN A 113 42.76 -4.17 -1.76
N GLY A 114 42.22 -4.95 -2.69
CA GLY A 114 41.17 -4.50 -3.60
C GLY A 114 40.38 -5.69 -4.12
N CYS A 115 39.13 -5.45 -4.52
CA CYS A 115 38.25 -6.49 -5.02
C CYS A 115 37.23 -5.96 -6.01
N VAL A 116 36.70 -6.84 -6.85
CA VAL A 116 35.69 -6.50 -7.85
C VAL A 116 34.81 -7.71 -8.16
N LEU A 117 33.52 -7.45 -8.32
CA LEU A 117 32.52 -8.43 -8.76
C LEU A 117 32.50 -8.54 -10.29
N SER A 118 32.34 -9.75 -10.79
CA SER A 118 31.91 -10.00 -12.17
C SER A 118 30.83 -11.07 -12.18
N VAL A 119 29.85 -10.91 -13.08
CA VAL A 119 28.84 -11.92 -13.36
C VAL A 119 29.06 -12.41 -14.78
N ARG A 120 29.35 -13.71 -14.94
CA ARG A 120 29.59 -14.35 -16.25
C ARG A 120 28.84 -15.67 -16.32
N ASN A 121 28.04 -15.87 -17.37
CA ASN A 121 27.23 -17.07 -17.55
C ASN A 121 26.38 -17.43 -16.31
N ASN A 122 25.76 -16.42 -15.68
CA ASN A 122 25.03 -16.52 -14.40
C ASN A 122 25.87 -16.97 -13.19
N ASN A 123 27.20 -17.06 -13.32
CA ASN A 123 28.10 -17.31 -12.21
C ASN A 123 28.66 -16.00 -11.66
N THR A 124 28.56 -15.85 -10.36
CA THR A 124 29.14 -14.72 -9.64
C THR A 124 30.55 -15.05 -9.20
N ILE A 125 31.50 -14.21 -9.60
CA ILE A 125 32.92 -14.37 -9.29
C ILE A 125 33.43 -13.05 -8.71
N VAL A 126 34.13 -13.13 -7.58
CA VAL A 126 34.80 -11.98 -6.98
C VAL A 126 36.30 -12.17 -7.16
N TYR A 127 36.95 -11.23 -7.85
CA TYR A 127 38.40 -11.18 -7.96
C TYR A 127 38.94 -10.24 -6.91
N PHE A 128 40.10 -10.55 -6.36
CA PHE A 128 40.76 -9.75 -5.35
C PHE A 128 42.28 -9.94 -5.36
N VAL A 129 42.98 -8.98 -4.77
CA VAL A 129 44.44 -9.00 -4.63
C VAL A 129 44.82 -8.79 -3.17
N GLU A 130 45.91 -9.44 -2.73
CA GLU A 130 46.30 -9.46 -1.31
C GLU A 130 47.64 -8.75 -1.03
N GLY A 131 48.06 -7.83 -1.88
CA GLY A 131 49.30 -7.09 -1.69
C GLY A 131 50.58 -7.85 -2.05
N GLN A 132 50.49 -9.13 -2.42
CA GLN A 132 51.60 -9.98 -2.85
C GLN A 132 51.38 -10.55 -4.26
N ASN A 133 52.13 -11.58 -4.63
CA ASN A 133 52.36 -12.09 -5.99
C ASN A 133 51.18 -12.84 -6.66
N THR A 134 49.97 -12.76 -6.12
CA THR A 134 48.81 -13.54 -6.57
C THR A 134 47.61 -12.66 -6.93
N LEU A 135 46.93 -13.02 -8.01
CA LEU A 135 45.54 -12.64 -8.26
C LEU A 135 44.69 -13.80 -7.76
N ARG A 136 43.72 -13.51 -6.90
CA ARG A 136 42.85 -14.53 -6.31
C ARG A 136 41.41 -14.25 -6.69
N TYR A 137 40.60 -15.30 -6.71
CA TYR A 137 39.18 -15.17 -6.94
C TYR A 137 38.42 -16.27 -6.24
N PHE A 138 37.17 -15.98 -5.87
CA PHE A 138 36.29 -17.00 -5.34
C PHE A 138 34.99 -17.08 -6.11
N THR A 139 34.54 -18.34 -6.23
CA THR A 139 33.27 -18.75 -6.82
C THR A 139 32.30 -19.13 -5.70
N SER A 140 31.17 -19.73 -6.06
CA SER A 140 30.17 -20.23 -5.10
C SER A 140 30.70 -21.28 -4.11
N ASN A 141 31.81 -21.96 -4.41
CA ASN A 141 32.27 -23.12 -3.63
C ASN A 141 33.78 -23.13 -3.31
N SER A 142 34.60 -22.35 -4.01
CA SER A 142 36.06 -22.38 -3.83
C SER A 142 36.72 -21.02 -4.00
N VAL A 143 37.90 -20.89 -3.41
CA VAL A 143 38.86 -19.82 -3.64
C VAL A 143 40.03 -20.42 -4.42
N LEU A 144 40.44 -19.74 -5.48
CA LEU A 144 41.49 -20.14 -6.41
C LEU A 144 42.44 -18.96 -6.62
N SER A 145 43.69 -19.27 -6.92
CA SER A 145 44.74 -18.28 -7.17
C SER A 145 45.42 -18.50 -8.50
N LEU A 146 45.84 -17.39 -9.11
CA LEU A 146 46.77 -17.34 -10.21
C LEU A 146 48.05 -16.65 -9.73
N ALA A 147 49.16 -17.39 -9.73
CA ALA A 147 50.48 -16.83 -9.44
C ALA A 147 50.91 -15.90 -10.58
N LEU A 148 51.31 -14.68 -10.23
CA LEU A 148 51.75 -13.67 -11.19
C LEU A 148 53.28 -13.55 -11.16
N THR A 149 53.84 -12.72 -10.28
CA THR A 149 55.29 -12.48 -10.20
C THR A 149 55.69 -12.13 -8.78
N THR A 150 56.86 -12.60 -8.34
CA THR A 150 57.40 -12.30 -7.00
C THR A 150 58.00 -10.91 -6.92
N GLY A 151 57.93 -10.26 -5.75
CA GLY A 151 58.55 -8.95 -5.52
C GLY A 151 57.75 -7.76 -6.06
N VAL A 152 56.48 -7.97 -6.42
CA VAL A 152 55.50 -6.92 -6.74
C VAL A 152 54.42 -6.87 -5.67
N SER A 153 53.70 -5.74 -5.59
CA SER A 153 52.60 -5.57 -4.66
C SER A 153 51.38 -5.03 -5.39
N PHE A 154 50.36 -5.88 -5.53
CA PHE A 154 49.10 -5.51 -6.15
C PHE A 154 48.17 -4.82 -5.17
N THR A 155 47.57 -3.73 -5.59
CA THR A 155 46.82 -2.83 -4.71
C THR A 155 45.34 -2.81 -5.02
N ASP A 156 44.92 -3.01 -6.26
CA ASP A 156 43.50 -2.97 -6.64
C ASP A 156 43.23 -3.69 -7.95
N VAL A 157 41.96 -3.98 -8.22
CA VAL A 157 41.51 -4.72 -9.40
C VAL A 157 40.18 -4.18 -9.93
N ALA A 158 40.07 -4.03 -11.25
CA ALA A 158 38.85 -3.63 -11.94
C ALA A 158 38.56 -4.54 -13.14
N VAL A 159 37.27 -4.69 -13.48
CA VAL A 159 36.81 -5.44 -14.66
C VAL A 159 36.30 -4.46 -15.71
N TYR A 160 36.70 -4.64 -16.97
CA TYR A 160 36.06 -3.97 -18.10
C TYR A 160 36.06 -4.87 -19.33
N GLY A 161 34.86 -5.17 -19.85
CA GLY A 161 34.69 -6.17 -20.89
C GLY A 161 35.25 -7.54 -20.46
N ASP A 162 36.05 -8.16 -21.31
CA ASP A 162 36.70 -9.46 -21.09
C ASP A 162 38.11 -9.38 -20.48
N ARG A 163 38.37 -8.32 -19.72
CA ARG A 163 39.68 -8.08 -19.11
C ARG A 163 39.57 -7.69 -17.65
N LEU A 164 40.55 -8.14 -16.88
CA LEU A 164 40.88 -7.58 -15.58
C LEU A 164 42.03 -6.60 -15.74
N TYR A 165 41.99 -5.51 -14.99
CA TYR A 165 43.06 -4.55 -14.83
C TYR A 165 43.46 -4.50 -13.36
N ILE A 166 44.76 -4.51 -13.09
CA ILE A 166 45.28 -4.61 -11.72
C ILE A 166 46.36 -3.54 -11.54
N THR A 167 46.34 -2.81 -10.44
CA THR A 167 47.41 -1.86 -10.11
C THR A 167 48.51 -2.50 -9.29
N GLU A 168 49.75 -2.11 -9.59
CA GLU A 168 50.95 -2.58 -8.94
C GLU A 168 51.81 -1.39 -8.50
N GLN A 169 52.13 -1.32 -7.21
CA GLN A 169 52.70 -0.11 -6.60
C GLN A 169 54.24 -0.06 -6.54
N THR A 170 54.95 -1.18 -6.66
CA THR A 170 56.42 -1.21 -6.55
C THR A 170 57.11 -0.74 -7.82
N GLN A 171 56.56 -1.07 -8.99
CA GLN A 171 57.07 -0.70 -10.30
C GLN A 171 56.19 0.35 -11.01
N ASN A 172 55.09 0.78 -10.38
CA ASN A 172 54.12 1.74 -10.93
C ASN A 172 53.52 1.25 -12.26
N LYS A 173 52.97 0.03 -12.25
CA LYS A 173 52.46 -0.61 -13.46
C LYS A 173 50.98 -0.94 -13.35
N VAL A 174 50.30 -0.88 -14.49
CA VAL A 174 49.01 -1.53 -14.68
C VAL A 174 49.25 -2.89 -15.32
N TRP A 175 48.68 -3.93 -14.74
CA TRP A 175 48.64 -5.26 -15.29
C TRP A 175 47.28 -5.50 -15.92
N SER A 176 47.22 -6.39 -16.91
CA SER A 176 45.95 -6.88 -17.40
C SER A 176 45.96 -8.38 -17.60
N CYS A 177 44.80 -8.99 -17.39
CA CYS A 177 44.53 -10.40 -17.61
C CYS A 177 43.35 -10.54 -18.58
N ASN A 178 43.37 -11.59 -19.39
CA ASN A 178 42.17 -12.01 -20.09
C ASN A 178 41.25 -12.74 -19.11
N LEU A 179 39.94 -12.62 -19.33
CA LEU A 179 38.92 -13.42 -18.66
C LEU A 179 38.40 -14.45 -19.65
N GLU A 180 38.58 -15.73 -19.34
CA GLU A 180 37.99 -16.82 -20.11
C GLU A 180 36.46 -16.82 -19.99
N ALA A 181 35.80 -17.66 -20.79
CA ALA A 181 34.34 -17.74 -20.82
C ALA A 181 33.73 -18.13 -19.46
N ASP A 182 34.44 -18.94 -18.67
CA ASP A 182 34.04 -19.33 -17.30
C ASP A 182 34.43 -18.29 -16.24
N GLY A 183 35.09 -17.18 -16.63
CA GLY A 183 35.64 -16.15 -15.76
C GLY A 183 37.01 -16.48 -15.16
N THR A 184 37.63 -17.60 -15.54
CA THR A 184 38.99 -17.88 -15.09
C THR A 184 39.95 -16.84 -15.65
N PRO A 185 40.79 -16.17 -14.83
CA PRO A 185 41.77 -15.23 -15.33
C PRO A 185 42.94 -15.98 -16.00
N SER A 186 43.40 -15.46 -17.13
CA SER A 186 44.52 -16.02 -17.90
C SER A 186 45.39 -14.91 -18.49
N HIS A 187 46.59 -15.27 -18.98
CA HIS A 187 47.49 -14.36 -19.69
C HIS A 187 47.77 -13.01 -18.99
N CYS A 188 47.91 -13.04 -17.67
CA CYS A 188 48.18 -11.85 -16.88
C CYS A 188 49.60 -11.31 -17.12
N ALA A 189 49.72 -10.06 -17.57
CA ALA A 189 51.01 -9.44 -17.83
C ALA A 189 51.01 -7.92 -17.54
N PRO A 190 52.17 -7.34 -17.17
CA PRO A 190 52.32 -5.91 -17.05
C PRO A 190 52.12 -5.25 -18.42
N GLN A 191 51.32 -4.19 -18.47
CA GLN A 191 51.07 -3.45 -19.70
C GLN A 191 52.12 -2.36 -19.87
N THR A 192 52.60 -2.20 -21.11
CA THR A 192 53.46 -1.08 -21.50
C THR A 192 52.63 0.16 -21.74
N GLY A 193 53.21 1.35 -21.59
CA GLY A 193 52.56 2.62 -21.91
C GLY A 193 51.90 3.31 -20.72
N PHE A 194 51.31 2.54 -19.78
CA PHE A 194 50.67 3.03 -18.53
C PHE A 194 51.68 3.64 -17.55
N VAL A 195 52.28 4.76 -17.94
CA VAL A 195 53.29 5.51 -17.21
C VAL A 195 52.87 6.97 -17.19
N CYS A 196 52.80 7.53 -16.00
CA CYS A 196 52.51 8.94 -15.77
C CYS A 196 53.43 9.50 -14.67
N GLY A 197 53.33 10.79 -14.40
CA GLY A 197 54.19 11.48 -13.42
C GLY A 197 53.94 11.11 -11.96
N TYR A 198 52.92 10.31 -11.65
CA TYR A 198 52.55 9.96 -10.27
C TYR A 198 52.97 8.51 -9.94
N PRO A 199 53.77 8.28 -8.88
CA PRO A 199 54.21 6.94 -8.51
C PRO A 199 53.17 6.19 -7.65
N ARG A 200 53.45 4.92 -7.37
CA ARG A 200 52.72 3.99 -6.51
C ARG A 200 51.25 3.86 -6.86
N TYR A 201 50.91 3.14 -7.92
CA TYR A 201 49.52 2.93 -8.30
C TYR A 201 48.74 2.18 -7.22
N ASN A 202 47.65 2.76 -6.73
CA ASN A 202 46.92 2.27 -5.56
C ASN A 202 45.51 1.80 -5.87
N SER A 203 44.82 2.46 -6.79
CA SER A 203 43.48 2.08 -7.20
C SER A 203 43.23 2.32 -8.66
N ILE A 204 42.21 1.65 -9.19
CA ILE A 204 41.90 1.65 -10.62
C ILE A 204 40.42 1.64 -10.91
N ALA A 205 40.01 2.50 -11.84
CA ALA A 205 38.70 2.47 -12.46
C ALA A 205 38.87 2.40 -13.98
N VAL A 206 37.99 1.67 -14.64
CA VAL A 206 38.05 1.49 -16.11
C VAL A 206 36.68 1.74 -16.70
N THR A 207 36.64 2.52 -17.79
CA THR A 207 35.42 2.84 -18.54
C THR A 207 35.72 2.85 -20.04
N ALA A 208 34.70 3.13 -20.85
CA ALA A 208 34.89 3.37 -22.29
C ALA A 208 35.81 4.56 -22.60
N LEU A 209 35.98 5.49 -21.64
CA LEU A 209 36.88 6.64 -21.79
C LEU A 209 38.34 6.29 -21.49
N GLY A 210 38.63 5.09 -20.96
CA GLY A 210 39.96 4.61 -20.67
C GLY A 210 40.15 4.14 -19.23
N VAL A 211 41.40 4.21 -18.76
CA VAL A 211 41.83 3.69 -17.46
C VAL A 211 42.25 4.84 -16.56
N PHE A 212 41.72 4.86 -15.33
CA PHE A 212 41.95 5.90 -14.34
C PHE A 212 42.66 5.28 -13.14
N VAL A 213 43.78 5.85 -12.73
CA VAL A 213 44.62 5.29 -11.66
C VAL A 213 44.92 6.36 -10.62
N ALA A 214 44.58 6.11 -9.36
CA ALA A 214 44.99 6.97 -8.25
C ALA A 214 46.36 6.57 -7.71
N SER A 215 47.16 7.58 -7.34
CA SER A 215 48.45 7.37 -6.68
C SER A 215 48.29 7.14 -5.18
N GLY A 216 48.89 6.07 -4.66
CA GLY A 216 49.01 5.77 -3.24
C GLY A 216 49.90 6.73 -2.46
N SER A 217 50.68 7.57 -3.15
CA SER A 217 51.32 8.73 -2.52
C SER A 217 50.39 9.92 -2.33
N GLY A 218 49.15 9.85 -2.82
CA GLY A 218 48.17 10.93 -2.71
C GLY A 218 48.56 12.18 -3.50
N VAL A 219 49.17 11.98 -4.68
CA VAL A 219 49.71 13.08 -5.50
C VAL A 219 48.79 13.43 -6.66
N GLY A 220 47.99 12.47 -7.15
CA GLY A 220 47.01 12.73 -8.21
C GLY A 220 46.35 11.48 -8.79
N VAL A 221 45.56 11.69 -9.83
CA VAL A 221 44.94 10.65 -10.68
C VAL A 221 45.51 10.76 -12.09
N CYS A 222 45.90 9.63 -12.68
CA CYS A 222 46.30 9.52 -14.07
C CYS A 222 45.16 8.95 -14.90
N HIS A 223 44.88 9.56 -16.06
CA HIS A 223 43.94 9.07 -17.05
C HIS A 223 44.72 8.62 -18.28
N PHE A 224 44.54 7.35 -18.63
CA PHE A 224 45.12 6.72 -19.81
C PHE A 224 44.02 6.36 -20.80
N ASP A 225 44.35 6.33 -22.10
CA ASP A 225 43.51 5.66 -23.09
C ASP A 225 43.50 4.12 -22.89
N GLY A 226 42.71 3.41 -23.68
CA GLY A 226 42.65 1.94 -23.62
C GLY A 226 43.93 1.21 -24.03
N GLN A 227 44.91 1.92 -24.63
CA GLN A 227 46.22 1.39 -25.03
C GLN A 227 47.32 1.74 -24.03
N GLY A 228 47.01 2.50 -22.99
CA GLY A 228 47.94 2.93 -21.95
C GLY A 228 48.60 4.29 -22.19
N THR A 229 48.26 5.03 -23.24
CA THR A 229 48.81 6.38 -23.44
C THR A 229 48.25 7.32 -22.38
N ALA A 230 49.11 8.03 -21.64
CA ALA A 230 48.66 9.03 -20.68
C ALA A 230 48.01 10.21 -21.42
N LEU A 231 46.73 10.46 -21.14
CA LEU A 231 45.95 11.57 -21.69
C LEU A 231 46.02 12.79 -20.78
N PHE A 232 45.67 12.61 -19.50
CA PHE A 232 45.62 13.69 -18.51
C PHE A 232 46.18 13.25 -17.15
N GLN A 233 46.68 14.22 -16.40
CA GLN A 233 47.10 14.06 -15.01
C GLN A 233 46.40 15.11 -14.17
N LEU A 234 45.61 14.67 -13.20
CA LEU A 234 44.90 15.54 -12.27
C LEU A 234 45.65 15.55 -10.93
N PRO A 235 46.32 16.67 -10.56
CA PRO A 235 46.98 16.77 -9.26
C PRO A 235 45.94 16.84 -8.13
N GLY A 236 46.28 16.25 -6.99
CA GLY A 236 45.45 16.30 -5.79
C GLY A 236 45.62 15.10 -4.87
N LYS A 237 45.06 15.18 -3.66
CA LYS A 237 45.21 14.15 -2.62
C LYS A 237 44.21 13.00 -2.75
N TYR A 238 44.11 12.44 -3.95
CA TYR A 238 43.22 11.31 -4.22
C TYR A 238 43.86 10.01 -3.74
N ILE A 239 43.08 9.19 -3.05
CA ILE A 239 43.48 7.90 -2.51
C ILE A 239 42.81 6.74 -3.24
N ASP A 240 41.64 7.01 -3.85
CA ASP A 240 40.84 6.00 -4.50
C ASP A 240 40.05 6.56 -5.68
N VAL A 241 39.70 5.71 -6.65
CA VAL A 241 38.88 6.01 -7.82
C VAL A 241 37.94 4.84 -8.09
N PHE A 242 36.72 5.13 -8.53
CA PHE A 242 35.71 4.11 -8.81
C PHE A 242 34.89 4.52 -10.03
N SER A 243 34.44 3.54 -10.82
CA SER A 243 33.52 3.76 -11.94
C SER A 243 32.23 2.96 -11.78
N LEU A 244 31.11 3.59 -12.12
CA LEU A 244 29.84 2.89 -12.33
C LEU A 244 29.78 2.29 -13.74
N PRO A 245 28.92 1.27 -13.97
CA PRO A 245 28.66 0.73 -15.30
C PRO A 245 28.19 1.78 -16.32
N SER A 246 27.55 2.87 -15.86
CA SER A 246 27.16 4.02 -16.68
C SER A 246 28.35 4.81 -17.24
N GLY A 247 29.56 4.57 -16.72
CA GLY A 247 30.77 5.34 -17.03
C GLY A 247 31.00 6.55 -16.13
N ALA A 248 30.08 6.84 -15.19
CA ALA A 248 30.28 7.87 -14.18
C ALA A 248 31.48 7.52 -13.29
N LEU A 249 32.32 8.52 -13.01
CA LEU A 249 33.58 8.35 -12.29
C LEU A 249 33.57 9.14 -10.99
N TYR A 250 34.08 8.51 -9.94
CA TYR A 250 34.17 9.07 -8.61
C TYR A 250 35.58 8.92 -8.08
N ALA A 251 35.99 9.84 -7.21
CA ALA A 251 37.23 9.74 -6.47
C ALA A 251 37.03 10.06 -4.99
N ALA A 252 37.91 9.53 -4.16
CA ALA A 252 37.98 9.86 -2.75
C ALA A 252 39.35 10.46 -2.41
N SER A 253 39.36 11.44 -1.51
CA SER A 253 40.52 11.80 -0.70
C SER A 253 40.31 11.32 0.73
N SER A 254 41.25 11.59 1.63
CA SER A 254 41.10 11.24 3.05
C SER A 254 39.90 11.92 3.74
N VAL A 255 39.37 13.02 3.18
CA VAL A 255 38.33 13.87 3.81
C VAL A 255 37.24 14.37 2.86
N GLN A 256 37.29 14.05 1.57
CA GLN A 256 36.33 14.51 0.56
C GLN A 256 36.04 13.44 -0.50
N LEU A 257 34.90 13.58 -1.18
CA LEU A 257 34.51 12.83 -2.36
C LEU A 257 34.29 13.76 -3.55
N TYR A 258 34.58 13.25 -4.74
CA TYR A 258 34.59 14.03 -5.97
C TYR A 258 33.90 13.28 -7.11
N HIS A 259 33.20 14.02 -7.96
CA HIS A 259 32.92 13.59 -9.33
C HIS A 259 34.18 13.85 -10.17
N LEU A 260 34.62 12.87 -10.94
CA LEU A 260 35.67 13.05 -11.93
C LEU A 260 35.05 13.25 -13.32
N LEU A 261 35.41 14.36 -13.96
CA LEU A 261 34.84 14.78 -15.24
C LEU A 261 35.95 14.87 -16.30
N PRO A 262 36.33 13.74 -16.92
CA PRO A 262 37.21 13.75 -18.09
C PRO A 262 36.44 14.26 -19.32
N ASN A 263 37.01 15.25 -20.00
CA ASN A 263 36.57 15.72 -21.30
C ASN A 263 37.71 15.62 -22.33
N ALA A 264 37.47 16.01 -23.58
CA ALA A 264 38.45 15.89 -24.66
C ALA A 264 39.75 16.70 -24.45
N SER A 265 39.77 17.64 -23.50
CA SER A 265 40.87 18.60 -23.30
C SER A 265 41.47 18.61 -21.89
N ALA A 266 40.75 18.11 -20.89
CA ALA A 266 41.18 18.08 -19.51
C ALA A 266 40.38 17.05 -18.70
N MET A 267 40.91 16.73 -17.51
CA MET A 267 40.19 16.03 -16.46
C MET A 267 40.04 16.97 -15.27
N THR A 268 38.82 17.18 -14.80
CA THR A 268 38.51 18.00 -13.61
C THR A 268 37.89 17.15 -12.50
N ALA A 269 37.92 17.67 -11.27
CA ALA A 269 37.25 17.07 -10.11
C ALA A 269 36.36 18.10 -9.43
N GLU A 270 35.13 17.70 -9.14
CA GLU A 270 34.14 18.53 -8.44
C GLU A 270 33.80 17.88 -7.10
N VAL A 271 34.03 18.61 -6.00
CA VAL A 271 33.69 18.14 -4.65
C VAL A 271 32.17 18.11 -4.50
N PHE A 272 31.61 16.98 -4.11
CA PHE A 272 30.19 16.88 -3.74
C PHE A 272 29.96 16.55 -2.26
N ALA A 273 30.96 16.01 -1.56
CA ALA A 273 30.85 15.69 -0.13
C ALA A 273 32.19 15.86 0.61
N GLY A 274 32.10 16.24 1.89
CA GLY A 274 33.25 16.40 2.79
C GLY A 274 33.93 17.78 2.72
N ASN A 275 34.94 17.99 3.56
CA ASN A 275 35.62 19.27 3.72
C ASN A 275 37.15 19.09 3.78
N ALA A 276 37.88 19.76 2.90
CA ALA A 276 39.35 19.73 2.85
C ALA A 276 40.02 20.20 4.14
N SER A 277 39.35 21.09 4.88
CA SER A 277 39.84 21.66 6.15
C SER A 277 39.43 20.84 7.38
N ALA A 278 38.77 19.69 7.20
CA ALA A 278 38.36 18.84 8.30
C ALA A 278 39.57 18.35 9.10
N THR A 279 39.51 18.52 10.42
CA THR A 279 40.47 17.90 11.34
C THR A 279 40.02 16.48 11.69
N CYS A 280 40.98 15.56 11.68
CA CYS A 280 40.76 14.13 11.84
C CYS A 280 41.58 13.59 12.99
N PRO A 281 41.02 12.78 13.92
CA PRO A 281 39.59 12.53 14.25
C PRO A 281 38.90 13.71 15.00
N PRO A 282 37.55 13.74 15.17
CA PRO A 282 36.56 12.66 15.01
C PRO A 282 35.81 12.62 13.66
N ALA A 283 35.37 11.42 13.29
CA ALA A 283 34.36 11.22 12.25
C ALA A 283 32.95 11.40 12.86
N VAL A 284 32.13 12.26 12.25
CA VAL A 284 30.76 12.57 12.72
C VAL A 284 29.75 12.11 11.67
N ASP A 285 28.69 11.43 12.11
CA ASP A 285 27.57 10.95 11.29
C ASP A 285 26.42 11.97 11.21
N GLY A 286 25.42 11.70 10.37
CA GLY A 286 24.25 12.55 10.12
C GLY A 286 24.43 13.50 8.94
N TYR A 287 23.67 14.59 8.94
CA TYR A 287 23.70 15.62 7.87
C TYR A 287 24.82 16.64 8.01
N SER A 288 25.41 16.77 9.20
CA SER A 288 26.54 17.65 9.50
C SER A 288 27.80 16.80 9.71
N PHE A 289 28.05 15.92 8.75
CA PHE A 289 29.07 14.89 8.86
C PHE A 289 30.48 15.43 8.60
N THR A 290 31.47 14.68 9.07
CA THR A 290 32.88 14.84 8.71
C THR A 290 33.40 13.54 8.14
N LEU A 291 33.87 13.54 6.89
CA LEU A 291 34.61 12.40 6.33
C LEU A 291 36.04 12.42 6.85
N CYS A 292 36.58 11.24 7.14
CA CYS A 292 37.84 11.17 7.85
C CYS A 292 38.59 9.86 7.63
N LEU A 293 39.87 9.98 7.31
CA LEU A 293 40.79 8.86 7.06
C LEU A 293 40.19 7.83 6.10
N ASN A 294 39.49 8.27 5.05
CA ASN A 294 38.98 7.35 4.02
C ASN A 294 40.14 6.51 3.46
N LYS A 295 39.83 5.30 3.00
CA LYS A 295 40.80 4.34 2.45
C LYS A 295 40.32 3.72 1.14
N ARG A 296 39.08 3.23 1.12
CA ARG A 296 38.43 2.71 -0.09
C ARG A 296 37.07 3.32 -0.30
N LEU A 297 36.70 3.46 -1.56
CA LEU A 297 35.43 3.91 -2.07
C LEU A 297 34.79 2.78 -2.88
N PHE A 298 33.53 2.49 -2.57
CA PHE A 298 32.68 1.66 -3.38
C PHE A 298 31.39 2.43 -3.67
N VAL A 299 31.03 2.55 -4.94
CA VAL A 299 29.84 3.30 -5.36
C VAL A 299 28.81 2.31 -5.90
N VAL A 300 27.64 2.26 -5.28
CA VAL A 300 26.50 1.48 -5.81
C VAL A 300 25.77 2.30 -6.86
N ALA A 301 25.49 3.55 -6.51
CA ALA A 301 24.86 4.55 -7.37
C ALA A 301 25.23 5.96 -6.87
N GLU A 302 24.84 7.00 -7.60
CA GLU A 302 25.10 8.39 -7.20
C GLU A 302 24.51 8.75 -5.83
N ASN A 303 23.38 8.14 -5.48
CA ASN A 303 22.70 8.36 -4.21
C ASN A 303 23.16 7.42 -3.08
N GLU A 304 24.06 6.47 -3.34
CA GLU A 304 24.48 5.47 -2.35
C GLU A 304 25.93 5.00 -2.58
N MET A 305 26.81 5.36 -1.65
CA MET A 305 28.23 5.04 -1.68
C MET A 305 28.71 4.54 -0.32
N TYR A 306 29.82 3.82 -0.29
CA TYR A 306 30.40 3.25 0.91
C TYR A 306 31.88 3.57 1.00
N LEU A 307 32.33 3.92 2.20
CA LEU A 307 33.69 4.29 2.50
C LEU A 307 34.26 3.40 3.59
N ALA A 308 35.31 2.65 3.27
CA ALA A 308 36.14 2.03 4.29
C ALA A 308 37.12 3.08 4.83
N THR A 309 37.32 3.12 6.15
CA THR A 309 38.14 4.14 6.80
C THR A 309 39.27 3.53 7.63
N GLY A 310 40.35 4.30 7.81
CA GLY A 310 41.44 4.00 8.74
C GLY A 310 41.02 4.06 10.22
N LEU A 311 39.77 4.39 10.52
CA LEU A 311 39.18 4.31 11.85
C LEU A 311 38.54 2.94 12.13
N ASN A 312 38.72 1.96 11.24
CA ASN A 312 38.14 0.61 11.32
C ASN A 312 36.62 0.59 11.19
N THR A 313 36.09 1.44 10.32
CA THR A 313 34.65 1.50 10.04
C THR A 313 34.38 1.49 8.54
N VAL A 314 33.18 1.04 8.18
CA VAL A 314 32.57 1.32 6.89
C VAL A 314 31.43 2.30 7.10
N ARG A 315 31.40 3.36 6.29
CA ARG A 315 30.42 4.44 6.38
C ARG A 315 29.66 4.53 5.08
N ALA A 316 28.33 4.53 5.14
CA ALA A 316 27.47 4.80 4.01
C ALA A 316 27.35 6.31 3.83
N VAL A 317 27.50 6.79 2.59
CA VAL A 317 27.22 8.15 2.16
C VAL A 317 26.00 8.07 1.26
N THR A 318 24.88 8.59 1.74
CA THR A 318 23.59 8.47 1.07
C THR A 318 23.04 9.85 0.72
N LEU A 319 22.35 9.94 -0.42
CA LEU A 319 21.53 11.09 -0.77
C LEU A 319 20.07 10.70 -0.53
N PRO A 320 19.51 10.94 0.68
CA PRO A 320 18.17 10.50 1.01
C PRO A 320 17.14 11.15 0.07
N PRO A 321 16.05 10.47 -0.30
CA PRO A 321 15.04 11.07 -1.17
C PRO A 321 14.34 12.26 -0.50
N ALA A 322 13.88 13.20 -1.31
CA ALA A 322 12.89 14.19 -0.90
C ALA A 322 11.53 13.51 -0.73
N ILE A 323 10.80 13.90 0.31
CA ILE A 323 9.51 13.31 0.67
C ILE A 323 8.39 14.26 0.26
N VAL A 324 7.46 13.78 -0.55
CA VAL A 324 6.25 14.52 -0.94
C VAL A 324 5.00 13.76 -0.48
N PRO A 325 4.15 14.35 0.36
CA PRO A 325 2.89 13.71 0.73
C PRO A 325 1.93 13.66 -0.46
N ALA A 326 1.24 12.54 -0.62
CA ALA A 326 0.21 12.33 -1.62
C ALA A 326 -1.00 11.60 -1.01
N GLN A 327 -2.12 11.61 -1.72
CA GLN A 327 -3.34 10.94 -1.27
C GLN A 327 -4.12 10.35 -2.45
N LEU A 328 -4.75 9.19 -2.21
CA LEU A 328 -5.74 8.60 -3.09
C LEU A 328 -7.14 8.84 -2.53
N PRO A 329 -8.13 9.18 -3.39
CA PRO A 329 -9.52 9.25 -2.99
C PRO A 329 -10.07 7.84 -2.65
N PRO A 330 -11.24 7.73 -2.00
CA PRO A 330 -11.90 6.45 -1.78
C PRO A 330 -12.22 5.74 -3.11
N PRO A 331 -12.32 4.40 -3.13
CA PRO A 331 -12.22 3.48 -1.99
C PRO A 331 -10.78 3.33 -1.43
N PRO A 332 -10.62 2.99 -0.14
CA PRO A 332 -9.30 2.87 0.49
C PRO A 332 -8.52 1.66 -0.04
N LEU A 333 -7.18 1.74 0.00
CA LEU A 333 -6.33 0.58 -0.29
C LEU A 333 -6.52 -0.53 0.76
N PRO A 334 -6.39 -1.83 0.38
CA PRO A 334 -6.58 -2.98 1.29
C PRO A 334 -5.38 -3.18 2.23
N LEU A 335 -5.05 -2.14 3.01
CA LEU A 335 -3.94 -2.15 3.96
C LEU A 335 -4.33 -2.94 5.22
N GLY A 336 -3.44 -3.83 5.67
CA GLY A 336 -3.67 -4.67 6.86
C GLY A 336 -4.63 -5.85 6.64
N TYR A 337 -5.08 -6.07 5.41
CA TYR A 337 -5.90 -7.23 5.06
C TYR A 337 -5.04 -8.52 5.04
N PRO A 338 -5.62 -9.70 5.33
CA PRO A 338 -4.88 -10.97 5.35
C PRO A 338 -4.17 -11.30 4.04
N ASP A 339 -4.74 -10.87 2.91
CA ASP A 339 -4.26 -11.05 1.54
C ASP A 339 -3.45 -9.84 1.01
N ALA A 340 -3.27 -8.78 1.82
CA ALA A 340 -2.46 -7.61 1.47
C ALA A 340 -1.05 -7.94 0.96
N PRO A 341 -0.30 -8.93 1.50
CA PRO A 341 1.02 -9.30 0.98
C PRO A 341 1.02 -9.73 -0.49
N THR A 342 -0.13 -10.17 -1.02
CA THR A 342 -0.26 -10.61 -2.43
C THR A 342 -0.76 -9.50 -3.34
N VAL A 343 -1.65 -8.64 -2.85
CA VAL A 343 -2.34 -7.62 -3.68
C VAL A 343 -1.60 -6.28 -3.67
N MET A 344 -1.10 -5.85 -2.51
CA MET A 344 -0.47 -4.54 -2.37
C MET A 344 0.77 -4.33 -3.25
N PRO A 345 1.68 -5.31 -3.46
CA PRO A 345 2.83 -5.13 -4.33
C PRO A 345 2.45 -4.71 -5.76
N ALA A 346 1.36 -5.27 -6.31
CA ALA A 346 0.87 -4.92 -7.64
C ALA A 346 0.28 -3.50 -7.67
N ILE A 347 -0.46 -3.10 -6.64
CA ILE A 347 -1.02 -1.74 -6.50
C ILE A 347 0.11 -0.71 -6.38
N VAL A 348 1.11 -0.96 -5.54
CA VAL A 348 2.27 -0.09 -5.33
C VAL A 348 3.08 0.05 -6.63
N ALA A 349 3.24 -1.03 -7.40
CA ALA A 349 3.88 -0.97 -8.70
C ALA A 349 3.15 -0.02 -9.67
N LEU A 350 1.81 -0.05 -9.70
CA LEU A 350 1.02 0.88 -10.52
C LEU A 350 1.17 2.34 -10.05
N ILE A 351 1.22 2.59 -8.73
CA ILE A 351 1.49 3.92 -8.17
C ILE A 351 2.86 4.41 -8.65
N ASN A 352 3.89 3.58 -8.55
CA ASN A 352 5.25 3.94 -8.96
C ASN A 352 5.32 4.20 -10.48
N VAL A 353 4.64 3.41 -11.31
CA VAL A 353 4.58 3.64 -12.76
C VAL A 353 3.94 4.98 -13.09
N ALA A 354 2.80 5.32 -12.47
CA ALA A 354 2.12 6.59 -12.69
C ALA A 354 2.99 7.79 -12.28
N LEU A 355 3.64 7.70 -11.11
CA LEU A 355 4.54 8.74 -10.60
C LEU A 355 5.75 8.95 -11.53
N ASN A 356 6.47 7.87 -11.87
CA ASN A 356 7.65 7.97 -12.73
C ASN A 356 7.28 8.51 -14.13
N ALA A 357 6.13 8.10 -14.69
CA ALA A 357 5.66 8.61 -15.98
C ALA A 357 5.35 10.12 -15.93
N ASN A 358 4.69 10.60 -14.87
CA ASN A 358 4.31 12.01 -14.77
C ASN A 358 5.48 12.92 -14.37
N LEU A 359 6.41 12.43 -13.54
CA LEU A 359 7.60 13.19 -13.13
C LEU A 359 8.75 13.08 -14.14
N GLY A 360 8.71 12.14 -15.07
CA GLY A 360 9.80 11.89 -16.03
C GLY A 360 11.04 11.27 -15.37
N THR A 361 10.85 10.51 -14.29
CA THR A 361 11.92 9.89 -13.49
C THR A 361 11.90 8.37 -13.63
N THR A 362 12.91 7.69 -13.10
CA THR A 362 12.96 6.21 -13.03
C THR A 362 13.13 5.67 -11.61
N GLY A 363 13.44 6.54 -10.65
CA GLY A 363 13.73 6.19 -9.25
C GLY A 363 12.72 6.72 -8.24
N THR A 364 11.57 7.24 -8.69
CA THR A 364 10.51 7.71 -7.78
C THR A 364 9.67 6.52 -7.30
N TYR A 365 9.38 6.44 -6.01
CA TYR A 365 8.58 5.34 -5.48
C TYR A 365 7.76 5.75 -4.24
N ALA A 366 6.70 4.99 -3.95
CA ALA A 366 5.89 5.12 -2.75
C ALA A 366 6.03 3.88 -1.86
N PRO A 367 6.70 3.95 -0.70
CA PRO A 367 6.87 2.79 0.16
C PRO A 367 5.54 2.39 0.81
N GLN A 368 5.18 1.12 0.72
CA GLN A 368 3.96 0.57 1.33
C GLN A 368 3.90 0.83 2.85
N SER A 369 5.06 0.81 3.54
CA SER A 369 5.15 1.04 4.98
C SER A 369 4.75 2.46 5.42
N ALA A 370 4.74 3.44 4.50
CA ALA A 370 4.32 4.80 4.76
C ALA A 370 2.85 5.06 4.38
N MET A 371 2.13 4.05 3.89
CA MET A 371 0.73 4.18 3.48
C MET A 371 -0.22 4.02 4.67
N GLN A 372 -1.22 4.89 4.78
CA GLN A 372 -2.21 4.85 5.86
C GLN A 372 -3.60 5.23 5.35
N VAL A 373 -4.61 4.49 5.80
CA VAL A 373 -6.02 4.83 5.55
C VAL A 373 -6.51 5.75 6.66
N ASN A 374 -7.06 6.92 6.28
CA ASN A 374 -7.76 7.78 7.22
C ASN A 374 -9.14 7.17 7.54
N ASN A 375 -9.39 6.81 8.80
CA ASN A 375 -10.63 6.13 9.18
C ASN A 375 -11.90 7.00 9.10
N ALA A 376 -11.79 8.33 9.00
CA ALA A 376 -12.93 9.24 8.90
C ALA A 376 -13.31 9.61 7.45
N THR A 377 -12.33 9.60 6.54
CA THR A 377 -12.54 9.95 5.12
C THR A 377 -12.40 8.76 4.18
N TRP A 378 -11.83 7.66 4.65
CA TRP A 378 -11.41 6.49 3.87
C TRP A 378 -10.49 6.83 2.68
N THR A 379 -9.82 7.98 2.74
CA THR A 379 -8.73 8.33 1.83
C THR A 379 -7.46 7.59 2.24
N THR A 380 -6.62 7.23 1.27
CA THR A 380 -5.31 6.64 1.56
C THR A 380 -4.22 7.67 1.39
N GLY A 381 -3.60 8.11 2.49
CA GLY A 381 -2.42 8.96 2.47
C GLY A 381 -1.15 8.13 2.31
N PHE A 382 -0.17 8.65 1.59
CA PHE A 382 1.14 8.00 1.41
C PHE A 382 2.24 9.03 1.14
N GLU A 383 3.47 8.59 1.29
CA GLU A 383 4.66 9.39 0.99
C GLU A 383 5.23 8.96 -0.37
N VAL A 384 5.63 9.95 -1.17
CA VAL A 384 6.36 9.75 -2.43
C VAL A 384 7.80 10.13 -2.20
N MET A 385 8.69 9.18 -2.44
CA MET A 385 10.14 9.31 -2.35
C MET A 385 10.66 9.68 -3.74
N VAL A 386 11.15 10.92 -3.89
CA VAL A 386 11.76 11.42 -5.12
C VAL A 386 13.24 11.66 -4.87
N GLN A 387 14.13 11.21 -5.76
CA GLN A 387 15.56 11.48 -5.60
C GLN A 387 15.83 13.00 -5.61
N GLN A 388 16.70 13.49 -4.73
CA GLN A 388 16.97 14.94 -4.64
C GLN A 388 17.49 15.52 -5.97
N ALA A 389 18.25 14.74 -6.73
CA ALA A 389 18.75 15.14 -8.05
C ALA A 389 17.64 15.39 -9.08
N ASP A 390 16.51 14.70 -8.93
CA ASP A 390 15.33 14.83 -9.80
C ASP A 390 14.28 15.79 -9.20
N PHE A 391 14.55 16.40 -8.04
CA PHE A 391 13.59 17.19 -7.30
C PHE A 391 13.71 18.69 -7.59
N ASP A 392 12.60 19.27 -8.04
CA ASP A 392 12.44 20.70 -8.21
C ASP A 392 11.45 21.27 -7.17
N ASN A 393 11.92 22.25 -6.39
CA ASN A 393 11.13 22.84 -5.30
C ASN A 393 9.85 23.55 -5.77
N THR A 394 9.76 23.91 -7.05
CA THR A 394 8.65 24.69 -7.60
C THR A 394 7.61 23.84 -8.31
N THR A 395 7.99 22.71 -8.90
CA THR A 395 7.16 21.92 -9.81
C THR A 395 6.85 20.53 -9.26
N THR A 396 7.81 19.85 -8.64
CA THR A 396 7.65 18.44 -8.22
C THR A 396 6.45 18.22 -7.29
N PRO A 397 6.20 19.02 -6.24
CA PRO A 397 5.02 18.84 -5.39
C PRO A 397 3.69 18.95 -6.16
N GLY A 398 3.62 19.88 -7.12
CA GLY A 398 2.45 20.07 -7.97
C GLY A 398 2.24 18.91 -8.94
N LEU A 399 3.32 18.37 -9.51
CA LEU A 399 3.26 17.20 -10.39
C LEU A 399 2.82 15.94 -9.63
N VAL A 400 3.36 15.70 -8.44
CA VAL A 400 2.90 14.59 -7.59
C VAL A 400 1.41 14.71 -7.29
N ALA A 401 0.93 15.89 -6.89
CA ALA A 401 -0.49 16.12 -6.61
C ALA A 401 -1.40 15.98 -7.85
N ALA A 402 -0.89 16.28 -9.04
CA ALA A 402 -1.62 16.19 -10.31
C ALA A 402 -1.48 14.82 -11.00
N THR A 403 -0.80 13.84 -10.38
CA THR A 403 -0.58 12.52 -10.99
C THR A 403 -1.91 11.78 -11.15
N ASP A 404 -2.17 11.26 -12.35
CA ASP A 404 -3.35 10.44 -12.62
C ASP A 404 -3.14 9.01 -12.13
N PHE A 405 -3.96 8.59 -11.17
CA PHE A 405 -3.95 7.26 -10.58
C PHE A 405 -5.11 6.38 -11.08
N ALA A 406 -5.70 6.65 -12.25
CA ALA A 406 -6.82 5.87 -12.80
C ALA A 406 -6.56 4.36 -12.84
N ALA A 407 -5.37 3.91 -13.25
CA ALA A 407 -5.01 2.49 -13.27
C ALA A 407 -4.97 1.87 -11.86
N VAL A 408 -4.53 2.64 -10.86
CA VAL A 408 -4.53 2.22 -9.45
C VAL A 408 -5.98 2.08 -8.97
N MET A 409 -6.82 3.07 -9.23
CA MET A 409 -8.23 3.04 -8.84
C MET A 409 -8.99 1.89 -9.49
N GLN A 410 -8.68 1.57 -10.76
CA GLN A 410 -9.25 0.42 -11.46
C GLN A 410 -8.81 -0.91 -10.82
N ALA A 411 -7.53 -1.04 -10.44
CA ALA A 411 -7.03 -2.24 -9.77
C ALA A 411 -7.69 -2.44 -8.40
N VAL A 412 -7.86 -1.37 -7.63
CA VAL A 412 -8.56 -1.39 -6.32
C VAL A 412 -10.03 -1.76 -6.50
N ALA A 413 -10.72 -1.18 -7.49
CA ALA A 413 -12.10 -1.54 -7.80
C ALA A 413 -12.22 -3.03 -8.17
N THR A 414 -11.34 -3.52 -9.05
CA THR A 414 -11.31 -4.93 -9.47
C THR A 414 -11.08 -5.86 -8.28
N TYR A 415 -10.19 -5.48 -7.36
CA TYR A 415 -9.97 -6.23 -6.12
C TYR A 415 -11.26 -6.33 -5.29
N TYR A 416 -11.93 -5.20 -5.02
CA TYR A 416 -13.18 -5.22 -4.26
C TYR A 416 -14.35 -5.86 -5.02
N ASP A 417 -14.30 -5.98 -6.33
CA ASP A 417 -15.30 -6.69 -7.15
C ASP A 417 -15.20 -8.22 -7.06
N THR A 418 -14.15 -8.76 -6.45
CA THR A 418 -14.08 -10.19 -6.13
C THR A 418 -15.07 -10.63 -5.06
N ILE A 419 -15.63 -9.67 -4.30
CA ILE A 419 -16.59 -9.90 -3.22
C ILE A 419 -17.83 -9.06 -3.48
N ASP A 420 -19.01 -9.69 -3.40
CA ASP A 420 -20.29 -9.02 -3.67
C ASP A 420 -21.14 -8.80 -2.42
N GLU A 421 -20.55 -9.00 -1.24
CA GLU A 421 -21.20 -8.78 0.06
C GLU A 421 -21.68 -7.34 0.22
N ALA A 422 -22.92 -7.19 0.68
CA ALA A 422 -23.57 -5.91 0.79
C ALA A 422 -24.63 -5.90 1.89
N LEU A 423 -24.91 -4.71 2.42
CA LEU A 423 -26.08 -4.47 3.23
C LEU A 423 -27.26 -4.04 2.34
N TYR A 424 -28.41 -4.66 2.57
CA TYR A 424 -29.67 -4.30 1.95
C TYR A 424 -30.54 -3.56 2.95
N MET A 425 -31.00 -2.39 2.56
CA MET A 425 -31.81 -1.49 3.38
C MET A 425 -33.02 -1.01 2.61
N ASP A 426 -34.02 -0.58 3.36
CA ASP A 426 -35.21 0.03 2.79
C ASP A 426 -34.93 1.45 2.27
N THR A 427 -35.27 1.74 1.01
CA THR A 427 -34.97 3.04 0.40
C THR A 427 -35.69 4.22 1.08
N SER A 428 -36.83 4.00 1.76
CA SER A 428 -37.60 5.06 2.42
C SER A 428 -37.03 5.49 3.78
N ILE A 429 -36.02 4.79 4.32
CA ILE A 429 -35.29 5.22 5.53
C ILE A 429 -33.92 5.86 5.23
N VAL A 430 -33.36 5.70 4.03
CA VAL A 430 -32.02 6.22 3.70
C VAL A 430 -32.08 7.70 3.27
N PRO A 431 -31.43 8.63 3.99
CA PRO A 431 -31.52 10.06 3.70
C PRO A 431 -30.47 10.50 2.65
N TYR A 432 -30.81 10.42 1.36
CA TYR A 432 -29.96 10.78 0.21
C TYR A 432 -29.70 12.28 0.03
N CYS A 433 -29.24 12.99 1.06
CA CYS A 433 -29.50 14.43 1.07
C CYS A 433 -28.42 15.37 1.60
N ASN A 434 -27.28 14.84 2.04
CA ASN A 434 -26.00 15.58 2.10
C ASN A 434 -24.87 14.57 2.25
N ALA A 435 -23.72 14.81 1.61
CA ALA A 435 -22.52 14.00 1.77
C ALA A 435 -22.10 13.80 3.24
N ALA A 436 -22.30 14.79 4.11
CA ALA A 436 -21.97 14.67 5.54
C ALA A 436 -22.84 13.63 6.27
N LEU A 437 -24.16 13.65 6.02
CA LEU A 437 -25.09 12.68 6.62
C LEU A 437 -24.88 11.28 6.03
N MET A 438 -24.63 11.19 4.73
CA MET A 438 -24.31 9.93 4.07
C MET A 438 -23.02 9.32 4.63
N ASN A 439 -21.98 10.12 4.85
CA ASN A 439 -20.74 9.68 5.48
C ASN A 439 -21.00 9.14 6.91
N ILE A 440 -21.81 9.84 7.72
CA ILE A 440 -22.20 9.36 9.07
C ILE A 440 -22.95 8.03 8.99
N VAL A 441 -23.90 7.90 8.06
CA VAL A 441 -24.66 6.66 7.85
C VAL A 441 -23.73 5.52 7.42
N GLU A 442 -22.86 5.75 6.44
CA GLU A 442 -21.87 4.79 5.96
C GLU A 442 -20.97 4.29 7.09
N HIS A 443 -20.35 5.20 7.84
CA HIS A 443 -19.44 4.86 8.93
C HIS A 443 -20.17 4.19 10.09
N GLY A 444 -21.38 4.66 10.43
CA GLY A 444 -22.21 4.09 11.48
C GLY A 444 -22.61 2.65 11.18
N LEU A 445 -23.08 2.39 9.94
CA LEU A 445 -23.44 1.04 9.50
C LEU A 445 -22.22 0.12 9.42
N VAL A 446 -21.10 0.62 8.87
CA VAL A 446 -19.83 -0.12 8.87
C VAL A 446 -19.40 -0.47 10.30
N ALA A 447 -19.56 0.43 11.28
CA ALA A 447 -19.24 0.13 12.68
C ALA A 447 -20.12 -0.96 13.29
N VAL A 448 -21.35 -1.14 12.81
CA VAL A 448 -22.22 -2.26 13.18
C VAL A 448 -21.72 -3.55 12.53
N VAL A 449 -21.39 -3.53 11.24
CA VAL A 449 -20.86 -4.68 10.50
C VAL A 449 -19.53 -5.16 11.10
N ARG A 450 -18.60 -4.25 11.42
CA ARG A 450 -17.32 -4.57 12.07
C ARG A 450 -17.52 -5.32 13.39
N ARG A 451 -18.56 -4.96 14.16
CA ARG A 451 -18.91 -5.65 15.41
C ARG A 451 -19.51 -7.03 15.15
N ALA A 452 -20.43 -7.14 14.19
CA ALA A 452 -21.08 -8.41 13.84
C ALA A 452 -20.10 -9.45 13.30
N LEU A 453 -19.14 -9.01 12.46
CA LEU A 453 -18.14 -9.87 11.86
C LEU A 453 -16.83 -9.95 12.65
N ALA A 454 -16.74 -9.26 13.79
CA ALA A 454 -15.53 -9.15 14.62
C ALA A 454 -14.25 -8.78 13.83
N TYR A 455 -14.39 -7.95 12.79
CA TYR A 455 -13.29 -7.55 11.92
C TYR A 455 -13.25 -6.02 11.75
N PRO A 456 -12.16 -5.35 12.19
CA PRO A 456 -12.12 -3.89 12.27
C PRO A 456 -11.87 -3.18 10.94
N LEU A 457 -11.36 -3.87 9.92
CA LEU A 457 -10.96 -3.29 8.64
C LEU A 457 -12.01 -3.57 7.55
N ILE A 458 -13.24 -3.13 7.80
CA ILE A 458 -14.33 -3.16 6.82
C ILE A 458 -14.64 -1.74 6.41
N TYR A 459 -14.80 -1.48 5.12
CA TYR A 459 -15.26 -0.20 4.58
C TYR A 459 -16.52 -0.42 3.73
N ALA A 460 -17.04 0.63 3.12
CA ALA A 460 -18.19 0.52 2.24
C ALA A 460 -18.11 1.50 1.08
N ASN A 461 -18.82 1.18 0.00
CA ASN A 461 -19.20 2.18 -0.99
C ASN A 461 -20.43 2.95 -0.51
N PRO A 462 -20.67 4.16 -1.03
CA PRO A 462 -21.89 4.89 -0.74
C PRO A 462 -23.15 4.06 -1.06
N PRO A 463 -24.20 4.13 -0.22
CA PRO A 463 -25.48 3.47 -0.49
C PRO A 463 -26.08 3.90 -1.82
N MET A 464 -26.48 2.93 -2.65
CA MET A 464 -27.08 3.16 -3.96
C MET A 464 -28.46 2.51 -4.04
N LYS A 465 -29.42 3.18 -4.71
CA LYS A 465 -30.72 2.59 -5.02
C LYS A 465 -30.54 1.51 -6.07
N VAL A 466 -31.09 0.32 -5.85
CA VAL A 466 -31.02 -0.81 -6.78
C VAL A 466 -32.39 -1.44 -6.99
N MET A 467 -32.60 -2.03 -8.16
CA MET A 467 -33.73 -2.91 -8.42
C MET A 467 -33.26 -4.35 -8.18
N PHE A 468 -33.86 -5.07 -7.25
CA PHE A 468 -33.49 -6.45 -6.95
C PHE A 468 -34.70 -7.37 -7.08
N LYS A 469 -34.65 -8.36 -7.99
CA LYS A 469 -35.70 -9.37 -8.18
C LYS A 469 -37.13 -8.78 -8.30
N ASP A 470 -37.29 -7.75 -9.14
CA ASP A 470 -38.56 -7.01 -9.34
C ASP A 470 -39.13 -6.28 -8.11
N VAL A 471 -38.37 -6.20 -7.01
CA VAL A 471 -38.70 -5.38 -5.85
C VAL A 471 -38.15 -3.97 -6.05
N ALA A 472 -39.04 -3.00 -6.23
CA ALA A 472 -38.70 -1.59 -6.13
C ALA A 472 -38.45 -1.22 -4.65
N ASN A 473 -37.56 -0.25 -4.40
CA ASN A 473 -37.25 0.34 -3.08
C ASN A 473 -36.21 -0.39 -2.20
N VAL A 474 -35.20 -1.00 -2.83
CA VAL A 474 -34.04 -1.54 -2.10
C VAL A 474 -32.84 -0.61 -2.27
N THR A 475 -32.19 -0.28 -1.17
CA THR A 475 -30.89 0.37 -1.14
C THR A 475 -29.81 -0.66 -0.85
N ARG A 476 -28.78 -0.71 -1.69
CA ARG A 476 -27.61 -1.57 -1.51
C ARG A 476 -26.42 -0.74 -1.10
N MET A 477 -25.72 -1.17 -0.06
CA MET A 477 -24.42 -0.62 0.34
C MET A 477 -23.38 -1.73 0.23
N LYS A 478 -22.54 -1.69 -0.81
CA LYS A 478 -21.48 -2.69 -1.01
C LYS A 478 -20.44 -2.55 0.09
N LEU A 479 -20.11 -3.67 0.71
CA LEU A 479 -19.08 -3.74 1.74
C LEU A 479 -17.73 -4.06 1.10
N LEU A 480 -16.69 -3.36 1.53
CA LEU A 480 -15.33 -3.49 1.04
C LEU A 480 -14.52 -4.24 2.10
N MET A 481 -14.21 -5.51 1.82
CA MET A 481 -13.62 -6.46 2.77
C MET A 481 -12.65 -7.42 2.05
N PRO A 482 -11.85 -8.24 2.76
CA PRO A 482 -10.92 -9.16 2.11
C PRO A 482 -11.58 -10.45 1.64
N VAL A 483 -11.02 -11.07 0.59
CA VAL A 483 -11.57 -12.25 -0.12
C VAL A 483 -12.10 -13.37 0.79
N PRO A 484 -11.44 -13.72 1.92
CA PRO A 484 -11.93 -14.78 2.81
C PRO A 484 -13.35 -14.58 3.36
N PHE A 485 -13.89 -13.35 3.34
CA PHE A 485 -15.25 -13.08 3.79
C PHE A 485 -16.33 -13.42 2.75
N GLY A 486 -15.98 -13.73 1.50
CA GLY A 486 -16.95 -14.18 0.49
C GLY A 486 -17.41 -15.63 0.71
N ASN A 487 -18.13 -15.90 1.81
CA ASN A 487 -18.57 -17.23 2.21
C ASN A 487 -19.98 -17.19 2.84
N SER A 488 -20.62 -18.36 2.94
CA SER A 488 -21.99 -18.47 3.46
C SER A 488 -22.14 -18.01 4.92
N THR A 489 -21.12 -18.17 5.76
CA THR A 489 -21.16 -17.74 7.17
C THR A 489 -21.23 -16.22 7.29
N THR A 490 -20.44 -15.49 6.48
CA THR A 490 -20.52 -14.03 6.41
C THR A 490 -21.90 -13.60 5.93
N TYR A 491 -22.39 -14.22 4.85
CA TYR A 491 -23.71 -13.94 4.30
C TYR A 491 -24.81 -14.13 5.35
N ASP A 492 -24.83 -15.26 6.05
CA ASP A 492 -25.81 -15.55 7.10
C ASP A 492 -25.70 -14.54 8.26
N ALA A 493 -24.48 -14.15 8.64
CA ALA A 493 -24.27 -13.14 9.69
C ALA A 493 -24.79 -11.75 9.26
N LEU A 494 -24.62 -11.38 7.99
CA LEU A 494 -25.13 -10.12 7.44
C LEU A 494 -26.64 -10.15 7.21
N GLU A 495 -27.23 -11.28 6.84
CA GLU A 495 -28.69 -11.44 6.69
C GLU A 495 -29.39 -11.37 8.05
N ASN A 496 -28.78 -11.95 9.09
CA ASN A 496 -29.27 -11.82 10.47
C ASN A 496 -29.07 -10.41 11.05
N LEU A 497 -28.25 -9.56 10.41
CA LEU A 497 -28.09 -8.17 10.82
C LEU A 497 -29.31 -7.36 10.37
N ASN A 498 -30.08 -6.86 11.34
CA ASN A 498 -31.19 -5.93 11.04
C ASN A 498 -30.65 -4.54 10.66
N ALA A 499 -30.20 -4.39 9.41
CA ALA A 499 -29.62 -3.16 8.88
C ALA A 499 -30.58 -1.97 8.94
N ASN A 500 -31.90 -2.22 8.78
CA ASN A 500 -32.93 -1.19 8.90
C ASN A 500 -33.03 -0.65 10.33
N ALA A 501 -33.00 -1.52 11.34
CA ALA A 501 -33.01 -1.10 12.74
C ALA A 501 -31.73 -0.31 13.10
N ALA A 502 -30.57 -0.80 12.66
CA ALA A 502 -29.29 -0.10 12.86
C ALA A 502 -29.28 1.30 12.22
N LEU A 503 -29.82 1.43 11.00
CA LEU A 503 -29.96 2.72 10.33
C LEU A 503 -30.88 3.66 11.12
N LEU A 504 -32.04 3.19 11.58
CA LEU A 504 -32.96 4.01 12.38
C LEU A 504 -32.30 4.52 13.67
N ASP A 505 -31.50 3.70 14.36
CA ASP A 505 -30.75 4.13 15.55
C ASP A 505 -29.74 5.23 15.24
N ILE A 506 -29.02 5.12 14.12
CA ILE A 506 -28.09 6.16 13.64
C ILE A 506 -28.85 7.46 13.36
N LEU A 507 -30.00 7.38 12.70
CA LEU A 507 -30.83 8.55 12.37
C LEU A 507 -31.41 9.22 13.62
N ARG A 508 -31.87 8.44 14.62
CA ARG A 508 -32.37 9.00 15.89
C ARG A 508 -31.30 9.83 16.59
N ALA A 509 -30.08 9.32 16.64
CA ALA A 509 -28.94 10.04 17.22
C ALA A 509 -28.62 11.33 16.45
N GLN A 510 -28.70 11.29 15.12
CA GLN A 510 -28.28 12.41 14.27
C GLN A 510 -29.33 13.53 14.13
N TYR A 511 -30.62 13.19 14.04
CA TYR A 511 -31.70 14.17 13.87
C TYR A 511 -32.08 14.84 15.19
N GLY A 512 -31.93 14.13 16.32
CA GLY A 512 -32.29 14.59 17.65
C GLY A 512 -33.81 14.58 17.90
N SER A 513 -34.21 14.58 19.17
CA SER A 513 -35.62 14.38 19.58
C SER A 513 -36.60 15.44 19.09
N THR A 514 -36.13 16.62 18.69
CA THR A 514 -36.97 17.72 18.18
C THR A 514 -37.34 17.55 16.71
N ASN A 515 -36.62 16.71 15.96
CA ASN A 515 -36.82 16.46 14.53
C ASN A 515 -37.25 15.02 14.23
N VAL A 516 -37.45 14.20 15.26
CA VAL A 516 -38.05 12.87 15.18
C VAL A 516 -39.48 12.99 15.68
N VAL A 517 -40.45 12.75 14.80
CA VAL A 517 -41.88 12.84 15.14
C VAL A 517 -42.52 11.47 15.01
N GLN A 518 -43.17 11.04 16.09
CA GLN A 518 -43.98 9.83 16.11
C GLN A 518 -45.39 10.16 15.61
N LEU A 519 -45.80 9.52 14.52
CA LEU A 519 -47.17 9.56 14.01
C LEU A 519 -47.92 8.37 14.58
N VAL A 520 -49.04 8.63 15.25
CA VAL A 520 -49.84 7.62 15.95
C VAL A 520 -51.22 7.52 15.31
N PHE A 521 -51.58 6.32 14.84
CA PHE A 521 -52.85 6.03 14.19
C PHE A 521 -53.64 4.96 14.97
N PRO A 522 -54.66 5.37 15.74
CA PRO A 522 -55.48 4.43 16.52
C PRO A 522 -56.29 3.48 15.63
N VAL A 523 -56.31 2.19 15.96
CA VAL A 523 -57.05 1.16 15.19
C VAL A 523 -58.55 1.45 15.08
N SER A 524 -59.14 2.16 16.05
CA SER A 524 -60.55 2.55 16.02
C SER A 524 -60.93 3.45 14.84
N GLN A 525 -59.95 4.17 14.27
CA GLN A 525 -60.15 5.09 13.14
C GLN A 525 -59.41 4.64 11.88
N TYR A 526 -58.26 3.99 12.04
CA TYR A 526 -57.39 3.55 10.95
C TYR A 526 -57.16 2.03 11.06
N ASP A 527 -57.92 1.25 10.28
CA ASP A 527 -57.83 -0.21 10.29
C ASP A 527 -56.76 -0.71 9.31
N PHE A 528 -55.62 -1.12 9.85
CA PHE A 528 -54.50 -1.72 9.11
C PHE A 528 -54.55 -3.26 9.08
N SER A 529 -55.58 -3.90 9.65
CA SER A 529 -55.61 -5.37 9.83
C SER A 529 -55.77 -6.17 8.54
N LYS A 530 -56.23 -5.56 7.44
CA LYS A 530 -56.57 -6.25 6.18
C LYS A 530 -55.70 -5.84 4.99
N ILE A 531 -54.62 -5.11 5.22
CA ILE A 531 -53.68 -4.73 4.16
C ILE A 531 -52.58 -5.79 4.03
N THR A 532 -52.22 -6.10 2.78
CA THR A 532 -51.08 -6.98 2.47
C THR A 532 -49.74 -6.25 2.70
N PRO A 533 -48.61 -6.98 2.83
CA PRO A 533 -47.29 -6.34 2.97
C PRO A 533 -46.96 -5.33 1.86
N ALA A 534 -47.33 -5.62 0.60
CA ALA A 534 -47.13 -4.72 -0.52
C ALA A 534 -47.99 -3.43 -0.41
N GLN A 535 -49.21 -3.56 0.12
CA GLN A 535 -50.09 -2.42 0.38
C GLN A 535 -49.60 -1.58 1.56
N ASP A 536 -49.04 -2.19 2.59
CA ASP A 536 -48.44 -1.47 3.73
C ASP A 536 -47.28 -0.56 3.27
N THR A 537 -46.44 -1.03 2.36
CA THR A 537 -45.41 -0.18 1.73
C THR A 537 -46.02 1.01 0.98
N GLN A 538 -47.10 0.80 0.22
CA GLN A 538 -47.80 1.90 -0.48
C GLN A 538 -48.39 2.92 0.49
N VAL A 539 -48.98 2.46 1.60
CA VAL A 539 -49.53 3.31 2.65
C VAL A 539 -48.41 4.12 3.32
N ARG A 540 -47.26 3.51 3.60
CA ARG A 540 -46.10 4.20 4.16
C ARG A 540 -45.58 5.31 3.24
N TRP A 541 -45.48 5.06 1.93
CA TRP A 541 -45.13 6.11 0.96
C TRP A 541 -46.19 7.22 0.88
N PHE A 542 -47.46 6.87 0.97
CA PHE A 542 -48.55 7.83 1.00
C PHE A 542 -48.44 8.76 2.22
N ILE A 543 -48.21 8.20 3.41
CA ILE A 543 -47.97 8.96 4.64
C ILE A 543 -46.76 9.88 4.46
N LEU A 544 -45.64 9.37 3.93
CA LEU A 544 -44.44 10.17 3.70
C LEU A 544 -44.68 11.34 2.74
N ASN A 545 -45.43 11.12 1.66
CA ASN A 545 -45.79 12.17 0.70
C ASN A 545 -46.65 13.26 1.35
N MET A 546 -47.62 12.89 2.19
CA MET A 546 -48.42 13.85 2.95
C MET A 546 -47.57 14.67 3.92
N VAL A 547 -46.62 14.02 4.61
CA VAL A 547 -45.68 14.72 5.50
C VAL A 547 -44.84 15.72 4.72
N ASN A 548 -44.21 15.30 3.62
CA ASN A 548 -43.38 16.18 2.79
C ASN A 548 -44.18 17.38 2.25
N ALA A 549 -45.40 17.16 1.78
CA ALA A 549 -46.27 18.25 1.31
C ALA A 549 -46.62 19.25 2.43
N ARG A 550 -46.85 18.75 3.66
CA ARG A 550 -47.13 19.61 4.82
C ARG A 550 -45.90 20.41 5.24
N LEU A 551 -44.72 19.79 5.25
CA LEU A 551 -43.47 20.47 5.60
C LEU A 551 -43.17 21.65 4.67
N GLU A 552 -43.39 21.49 3.37
CA GLU A 552 -43.24 22.60 2.40
C GLU A 552 -44.29 23.71 2.63
N THR A 553 -45.51 23.34 2.98
CA THR A 553 -46.55 24.32 3.36
C THR A 553 -46.13 25.13 4.58
N CYS A 554 -45.68 24.50 5.66
CA CYS A 554 -45.22 25.18 6.87
C CYS A 554 -43.99 26.07 6.61
N LYS A 555 -43.06 25.61 5.77
CA LYS A 555 -41.90 26.39 5.32
C LYS A 555 -42.34 27.69 4.62
N SER A 556 -43.38 27.62 3.79
CA SER A 556 -43.90 28.80 3.07
C SER A 556 -44.55 29.85 3.99
N ILE A 557 -45.06 29.47 5.16
CA ILE A 557 -45.78 30.32 6.13
C ILE A 557 -44.80 31.05 7.09
N THR A 558 -43.50 30.76 7.02
CA THR A 558 -42.46 31.35 7.91
C THR A 558 -42.06 32.78 7.45
N PRO A 559 -41.89 33.78 8.36
CA PRO A 559 -41.70 35.20 8.00
C PRO A 559 -40.46 35.50 7.11
N PRO A 560 -40.49 36.56 6.27
CA PRO A 560 -39.46 36.84 5.27
C PRO A 560 -38.04 37.05 5.81
N GLY A 561 -37.89 37.62 7.02
CA GLY A 561 -36.58 37.90 7.63
C GLY A 561 -35.79 36.66 8.05
N ILE A 562 -36.46 35.53 8.28
CA ILE A 562 -35.84 34.24 8.62
C ILE A 562 -35.49 33.46 7.33
N ARG A 563 -36.26 33.65 6.24
CA ARG A 563 -35.97 33.01 4.94
C ARG A 563 -34.58 33.34 4.39
N ALA A 564 -34.10 34.57 4.57
CA ALA A 564 -32.78 35.01 4.09
C ALA A 564 -31.63 34.40 4.93
N ALA A 565 -31.79 34.31 6.25
CA ALA A 565 -30.84 33.65 7.14
C ALA A 565 -30.80 32.12 6.90
N VAL A 566 -31.94 31.51 6.62
CA VAL A 566 -32.05 30.07 6.30
C VAL A 566 -31.46 29.75 4.93
N ALA A 567 -31.62 30.62 3.92
CA ALA A 567 -30.96 30.48 2.62
C ALA A 567 -29.43 30.60 2.73
N ALA A 568 -28.90 31.47 3.59
CA ALA A 568 -27.48 31.62 3.84
C ALA A 568 -26.86 30.39 4.54
N VAL A 569 -27.54 29.85 5.57
CA VAL A 569 -27.08 28.65 6.31
C VAL A 569 -27.21 27.36 5.47
N ALA A 570 -28.22 27.29 4.59
CA ALA A 570 -28.35 26.20 3.62
C ALA A 570 -27.25 26.28 2.54
N ALA A 571 -27.00 27.47 1.98
CA ALA A 571 -26.00 27.69 0.93
C ALA A 571 -24.55 27.47 1.40
N GLU A 572 -24.23 27.70 2.67
CA GLU A 572 -22.90 27.42 3.23
C GLU A 572 -22.61 25.91 3.42
N ARG A 573 -23.62 25.03 3.33
CA ARG A 573 -23.47 23.57 3.61
C ARG A 573 -23.96 22.64 2.50
N SER A 574 -24.59 23.15 1.44
CA SER A 574 -25.13 22.34 0.35
C SER A 574 -24.36 22.54 -0.96
N GLY A 575 -23.33 21.73 -1.18
CA GLY A 575 -22.73 21.52 -2.52
C GLY A 575 -23.53 20.54 -3.37
N GLY A 576 -24.87 20.65 -3.44
CA GLY A 576 -25.73 19.74 -4.21
C GLY A 576 -27.21 20.18 -4.23
N ASN A 577 -27.86 20.02 -5.39
CA ASN A 577 -29.13 20.67 -5.76
C ASN A 577 -30.43 19.91 -5.38
N ASP A 578 -30.39 18.82 -4.60
CA ASP A 578 -31.61 18.12 -4.16
C ASP A 578 -31.90 18.38 -2.66
N PRO A 579 -33.03 19.02 -2.30
CA PRO A 579 -33.39 19.24 -0.91
C PRO A 579 -33.74 17.91 -0.21
N CYS A 580 -33.19 17.68 0.98
CA CYS A 580 -33.54 16.54 1.83
C CYS A 580 -35.06 16.43 2.03
N GLY A 581 -35.67 15.32 1.62
CA GLY A 581 -37.02 14.94 2.06
C GLY A 581 -36.99 14.33 3.47
N ALA A 582 -38.15 14.24 4.12
CA ALA A 582 -38.28 13.41 5.32
C ALA A 582 -38.09 11.91 4.98
N VAL A 583 -37.75 11.11 5.98
CA VAL A 583 -37.71 9.64 5.89
C VAL A 583 -38.61 9.02 6.97
N ILE A 584 -39.12 7.81 6.73
CA ILE A 584 -40.15 7.18 7.57
C ILE A 584 -39.82 5.72 7.88
N SER A 585 -39.97 5.31 9.16
CA SER A 585 -39.78 3.94 9.62
C SER A 585 -40.87 2.98 9.10
N ASN A 586 -40.68 1.68 9.34
CA ASN A 586 -41.78 0.72 9.21
C ASN A 586 -42.84 0.94 10.29
N ARG A 587 -44.04 0.42 10.04
CA ARG A 587 -45.16 0.43 10.98
C ARG A 587 -44.82 -0.43 12.20
N THR A 588 -45.00 0.13 13.39
CA THR A 588 -44.96 -0.62 14.65
C THR A 588 -46.34 -0.65 15.29
N GLU A 589 -46.74 -1.81 15.78
CA GLU A 589 -48.02 -1.98 16.48
C GLU A 589 -47.76 -1.96 18.00
N THR A 590 -48.37 -1.01 18.70
CA THR A 590 -48.24 -0.85 20.14
C THR A 590 -49.58 -1.07 20.82
N VAL A 591 -49.56 -1.77 21.95
CA VAL A 591 -50.74 -1.96 22.80
C VAL A 591 -50.67 -0.92 23.91
N VAL A 592 -51.68 -0.04 23.96
CA VAL A 592 -51.78 0.91 25.07
C VAL A 592 -52.13 0.12 26.33
N THR A 593 -51.20 0.07 27.28
CA THR A 593 -51.32 -0.68 28.55
C THR A 593 -52.19 0.01 29.59
N HIS A 594 -52.80 1.14 29.24
CA HIS A 594 -53.69 1.93 30.10
C HIS A 594 -55.01 2.22 29.37
N PRO A 595 -56.14 2.34 30.09
CA PRO A 595 -57.43 2.62 29.45
C PRO A 595 -57.43 3.94 28.63
N PRO A 596 -58.07 3.96 27.45
CA PRO A 596 -58.68 2.82 26.77
C PRO A 596 -57.61 1.89 26.16
N PHE A 597 -57.67 0.60 26.50
CA PHE A 597 -56.79 -0.43 25.95
C PHE A 597 -57.06 -0.56 24.45
N ASN A 598 -56.27 0.16 23.66
CA ASN A 598 -56.38 0.20 22.21
C ASN A 598 -55.05 -0.21 21.60
N VAL A 599 -55.14 -0.82 20.43
CA VAL A 599 -54.00 -1.02 19.54
C VAL A 599 -53.78 0.26 18.74
N GLN A 600 -52.53 0.69 18.62
CA GLN A 600 -52.13 1.85 17.82
C GLN A 600 -51.07 1.44 16.82
N ASN A 601 -51.13 2.04 15.62
CA ASN A 601 -50.12 1.89 14.59
C ASN A 601 -49.26 3.14 14.58
N GLU A 602 -47.96 2.95 14.70
CA GLU A 602 -47.01 4.04 14.85
C GLU A 602 -46.00 4.05 13.70
N TYR A 603 -45.62 5.26 13.28
CA TYR A 603 -44.52 5.49 12.36
C TYR A 603 -43.62 6.58 12.94
N GLU A 604 -42.31 6.38 12.89
CA GLU A 604 -41.35 7.43 13.17
C GLU A 604 -40.96 8.15 11.89
N VAL A 605 -41.05 9.48 11.91
CA VAL A 605 -40.66 10.34 10.79
C VAL A 605 -39.49 11.20 11.21
N PHE A 606 -38.42 11.17 10.41
CA PHE A 606 -37.21 11.95 10.61
C PHE A 606 -37.22 13.13 9.65
N VAL A 607 -37.32 14.34 10.21
CA VAL A 607 -37.49 15.57 9.43
C VAL A 607 -36.15 16.33 9.36
N PRO A 608 -35.65 16.65 8.16
CA PRO A 608 -34.36 17.31 8.01
C PRO A 608 -34.29 18.67 8.73
N GLN A 609 -33.13 18.97 9.31
CA GLN A 609 -32.90 20.22 10.06
C GLN A 609 -33.07 21.51 9.23
N GLN A 610 -33.18 21.40 7.90
CA GLN A 610 -33.48 22.54 7.04
C GLN A 610 -34.84 23.20 7.37
N TYR A 611 -35.74 22.47 8.03
CA TYR A 611 -37.03 23.00 8.49
C TYR A 611 -36.87 23.65 9.87
N ASN A 612 -36.66 24.98 9.89
CA ASN A 612 -36.35 25.74 11.10
C ASN A 612 -37.60 26.18 11.90
N PHE A 613 -38.61 25.32 11.98
CA PHE A 613 -39.86 25.54 12.71
C PHE A 613 -40.17 24.33 13.60
N ASN A 614 -41.15 24.47 14.51
CA ASN A 614 -41.60 23.33 15.33
C ASN A 614 -42.26 22.27 14.44
N VAL A 615 -41.48 21.23 14.09
CA VAL A 615 -41.88 20.16 13.19
C VAL A 615 -43.11 19.42 13.72
N THR A 616 -43.12 19.07 15.01
CA THR A 616 -44.25 18.38 15.66
C THR A 616 -45.55 19.15 15.48
N ARG A 617 -45.54 20.46 15.74
CA ARG A 617 -46.72 21.32 15.56
C ARG A 617 -47.15 21.42 14.09
N CYS A 618 -46.21 21.44 13.16
CA CYS A 618 -46.50 21.47 11.73
C CYS A 618 -47.23 20.19 11.28
N LEU A 619 -46.72 19.02 11.70
CA LEU A 619 -47.26 17.71 11.32
C LEU A 619 -48.58 17.37 12.04
N GLN A 620 -48.81 17.89 13.26
CA GLN A 620 -50.11 17.80 13.93
C GLN A 620 -51.25 18.47 13.14
N GLY A 621 -50.93 19.39 12.22
CA GLY A 621 -51.92 20.04 11.36
C GLY A 621 -52.19 19.31 10.04
N ILE A 622 -51.73 18.06 9.88
CA ILE A 622 -52.09 17.21 8.74
C ILE A 622 -53.52 16.70 8.94
N ASP A 623 -54.35 16.88 7.91
CA ASP A 623 -55.63 16.19 7.82
C ASP A 623 -55.40 14.77 7.30
N TRP A 624 -55.65 13.78 8.16
CA TRP A 624 -55.41 12.36 7.87
C TRP A 624 -56.66 11.63 7.31
N GLU A 625 -57.78 12.32 7.07
CA GLU A 625 -58.97 11.70 6.46
C GLU A 625 -58.67 10.97 5.13
N PRO A 626 -57.82 11.49 4.22
CA PRO A 626 -57.44 10.77 3.00
C PRO A 626 -56.74 9.42 3.26
N LEU A 627 -56.02 9.28 4.38
CA LEU A 627 -55.41 8.01 4.79
C LEU A 627 -56.48 7.01 5.25
N ALA A 628 -57.49 7.47 6.00
CA ALA A 628 -58.61 6.63 6.41
C ALA A 628 -59.40 6.12 5.18
N GLU A 629 -59.62 6.97 4.17
CA GLU A 629 -60.24 6.59 2.91
C GLU A 629 -59.40 5.58 2.12
N LEU A 630 -58.09 5.77 2.04
CA LEU A 630 -57.17 4.84 1.37
C LEU A 630 -57.25 3.44 2.01
N LEU A 631 -57.18 3.37 3.34
CA LEU A 631 -57.29 2.10 4.09
C LEU A 631 -58.67 1.45 3.91
N ARG A 632 -59.76 2.22 3.94
CA ARG A 632 -61.12 1.73 3.64
C ARG A 632 -61.26 1.18 2.23
N ASN A 633 -60.68 1.84 1.23
CA ASN A 633 -60.72 1.40 -0.16
C ASN A 633 -59.88 0.14 -0.39
N GLN A 634 -58.73 0.02 0.27
CA GLN A 634 -57.90 -1.19 0.19
C GLN A 634 -58.53 -2.39 0.91
N THR A 635 -59.17 -2.15 2.06
CA THR A 635 -59.96 -3.18 2.79
C THR A 635 -61.25 -3.59 2.05
N ALA A 636 -61.90 -2.67 1.34
CA ALA A 636 -63.07 -2.96 0.49
C ALA A 636 -62.72 -3.77 -0.77
N ASN A 637 -61.53 -3.58 -1.35
CA ASN A 637 -61.07 -4.38 -2.48
C ASN A 637 -60.61 -5.79 -2.08
N ALA A 638 -60.04 -5.97 -0.88
CA ALA A 638 -59.77 -7.30 -0.32
C ALA A 638 -61.06 -8.13 -0.09
N SER A 639 -62.18 -7.45 0.21
CA SER A 639 -63.50 -8.09 0.38
C SER A 639 -64.29 -8.29 -0.92
N ARG A 640 -63.75 -7.84 -2.07
CA ARG A 640 -64.28 -8.17 -3.42
C ARG A 640 -63.76 -9.48 -4.01
N GLY A 641 -62.86 -10.18 -3.32
CA GLY A 641 -62.69 -11.62 -3.47
C GLY A 641 -63.86 -12.37 -2.82
N LYS A 642 -65.09 -12.11 -3.26
CA LYS A 642 -66.26 -12.84 -2.76
C LYS A 642 -66.11 -14.31 -3.16
N SER A 643 -66.03 -15.16 -2.15
CA SER A 643 -66.11 -16.60 -2.24
C SER A 643 -67.38 -17.02 -2.98
N ALA A 644 -67.25 -17.33 -4.27
CA ALA A 644 -68.21 -18.17 -4.96
C ALA A 644 -67.73 -19.62 -4.88
N CYS A 645 -67.84 -20.24 -3.71
CA CYS A 645 -67.88 -21.71 -3.53
C CYS A 645 -68.24 -22.02 -2.07
N ASP A 646 -69.48 -21.74 -1.69
CA ASP A 646 -70.06 -22.23 -0.43
C ASP A 646 -70.33 -23.73 -0.57
N ARG A 647 -69.61 -24.55 0.21
CA ARG A 647 -69.83 -25.94 0.66
C ARG A 647 -70.24 -27.05 -0.34
N GLY A 648 -70.66 -26.76 -1.57
CA GLY A 648 -70.91 -27.73 -2.65
C GLY A 648 -69.70 -28.02 -3.53
N CYS A 649 -68.78 -27.06 -3.70
CA CYS A 649 -67.54 -27.25 -4.48
C CYS A 649 -66.52 -28.16 -3.79
N ILE A 650 -66.53 -28.23 -2.45
CA ILE A 650 -65.60 -29.10 -1.71
C ILE A 650 -65.99 -30.58 -1.88
N ILE A 651 -67.28 -30.88 -2.01
CA ILE A 651 -67.75 -32.25 -2.30
C ILE A 651 -67.48 -32.60 -3.78
N GLY A 652 -67.70 -31.65 -4.71
CA GLY A 652 -67.38 -31.85 -6.13
C GLY A 652 -65.88 -32.05 -6.40
N VAL A 653 -65.01 -31.22 -5.80
CA VAL A 653 -63.55 -31.32 -5.94
C VAL A 653 -63.00 -32.53 -5.19
N ALA A 654 -63.57 -32.92 -4.04
CA ALA A 654 -63.18 -34.16 -3.36
C ALA A 654 -63.56 -35.42 -4.16
N VAL A 655 -64.73 -35.45 -4.81
CA VAL A 655 -65.14 -36.57 -5.68
C VAL A 655 -64.30 -36.62 -6.95
N VAL A 656 -64.03 -35.47 -7.59
CA VAL A 656 -63.16 -35.41 -8.78
C VAL A 656 -61.70 -35.74 -8.41
N ALA A 657 -61.19 -35.24 -7.29
CA ALA A 657 -59.86 -35.58 -6.80
C ALA A 657 -59.75 -37.05 -6.40
N ALA A 658 -60.79 -37.64 -5.80
CA ALA A 658 -60.83 -39.07 -5.50
C ALA A 658 -60.83 -39.91 -6.78
N VAL A 659 -61.62 -39.53 -7.80
CA VAL A 659 -61.67 -40.21 -9.10
C VAL A 659 -60.32 -40.09 -9.83
N VAL A 660 -59.71 -38.91 -9.84
CA VAL A 660 -58.38 -38.68 -10.45
C VAL A 660 -57.28 -39.41 -9.68
N LEU A 661 -57.35 -39.49 -8.34
CA LEU A 661 -56.41 -40.25 -7.52
C LEU A 661 -56.56 -41.75 -7.76
N THR A 662 -57.79 -42.29 -7.84
CA THR A 662 -57.98 -43.70 -8.24
C THR A 662 -57.52 -43.97 -9.66
N ALA A 663 -57.75 -43.06 -10.60
CA ALA A 663 -57.26 -43.20 -11.97
C ALA A 663 -55.72 -43.18 -12.02
N LEU A 664 -55.07 -42.28 -11.26
CA LEU A 664 -53.61 -42.22 -11.13
C LEU A 664 -53.03 -43.44 -10.41
N ILE A 665 -53.69 -43.97 -9.37
CA ILE A 665 -53.26 -45.20 -8.70
C ILE A 665 -53.38 -46.40 -9.66
N VAL A 666 -54.46 -46.50 -10.44
CA VAL A 666 -54.60 -47.53 -11.48
C VAL A 666 -53.52 -47.36 -12.57
N LEU A 667 -53.23 -46.13 -13.00
CA LEU A 667 -52.17 -45.84 -13.97
C LEU A 667 -50.78 -46.20 -13.43
N VAL A 668 -50.50 -45.89 -12.17
CA VAL A 668 -49.25 -46.25 -11.48
C VAL A 668 -49.15 -47.76 -11.29
N VAL A 669 -50.22 -48.48 -10.95
CA VAL A 669 -50.22 -49.96 -10.85
C VAL A 669 -50.01 -50.61 -12.23
N VAL A 670 -50.62 -50.07 -13.29
CA VAL A 670 -50.41 -50.55 -14.67
C VAL A 670 -49.00 -50.23 -15.19
N LEU A 671 -48.44 -49.07 -14.84
CA LEU A 671 -47.07 -48.67 -15.23
C LEU A 671 -45.98 -49.37 -14.40
N THR A 672 -46.23 -49.68 -13.12
CA THR A 672 -45.28 -50.39 -12.24
C THR A 672 -45.35 -51.91 -12.39
N SER A 673 -46.46 -52.46 -12.90
CA SER A 673 -46.62 -53.90 -13.21
C SER A 673 -45.73 -54.38 -14.38
N LYS A 674 -45.29 -53.50 -15.29
CA LYS A 674 -44.46 -53.90 -16.45
C LYS A 674 -42.95 -53.72 -16.30
N ARG A 675 -42.42 -53.25 -15.16
CA ARG A 675 -40.97 -52.92 -15.04
C ARG A 675 -40.19 -53.53 -13.88
N LYS A 676 -40.65 -54.64 -13.28
CA LYS A 676 -39.79 -55.46 -12.39
C LYS A 676 -39.83 -56.94 -12.75
N ARG A 677 -38.97 -57.31 -13.70
CA ARG A 677 -38.20 -58.57 -13.64
C ARG A 677 -36.73 -58.20 -13.74
N LEU A 678 -35.93 -58.79 -12.84
CA LEU A 678 -34.45 -58.70 -12.69
C LEU A 678 -33.98 -57.41 -12.00
N ALA A 679 -33.20 -57.39 -10.92
CA ALA A 679 -32.64 -58.42 -10.05
C ALA A 679 -32.49 -57.77 -8.64
N THR A 680 -33.03 -58.33 -7.56
CA THR A 680 -32.47 -59.33 -6.63
C THR A 680 -31.21 -58.90 -5.84
N VAL A 681 -31.37 -58.92 -4.50
CA VAL A 681 -30.38 -59.06 -3.39
C VAL A 681 -29.45 -57.85 -3.16
N VAL A 682 -29.28 -57.23 -1.98
CA VAL A 682 -29.31 -57.69 -0.57
C VAL A 682 -29.88 -56.58 0.32
N ALA A 683 -30.89 -56.91 1.13
CA ALA A 683 -31.33 -56.20 2.34
C ALA A 683 -30.68 -56.88 3.58
N PRO A 684 -30.89 -56.49 4.86
CA PRO A 684 -31.77 -55.46 5.46
C PRO A 684 -30.96 -54.59 6.49
N VAL A 685 -31.46 -53.70 7.37
CA VAL A 685 -32.60 -53.74 8.31
C VAL A 685 -32.95 -52.30 8.73
N GLN A 686 -34.20 -51.90 8.48
CA GLN A 686 -34.94 -50.82 9.16
C GLN A 686 -35.28 -51.24 10.61
N PRO A 687 -35.68 -50.37 11.58
CA PRO A 687 -36.60 -49.24 11.36
C PRO A 687 -36.50 -48.00 12.28
N LYS A 688 -37.23 -46.97 11.83
CA LYS A 688 -37.80 -45.89 12.64
C LYS A 688 -38.77 -46.46 13.70
N PHE A 689 -38.92 -45.81 14.87
CA PHE A 689 -40.11 -45.02 15.24
C PHE A 689 -40.14 -44.64 16.73
N LYS A 690 -40.41 -43.33 16.96
CA LYS A 690 -41.23 -42.64 17.99
C LYS A 690 -41.25 -43.13 19.46
N SER A 691 -41.13 -42.16 20.39
CA SER A 691 -42.16 -41.96 21.43
C SER A 691 -42.12 -40.53 22.00
N THR A 692 -43.31 -40.06 22.36
CA THR A 692 -43.69 -38.84 23.09
C THR A 692 -43.66 -39.04 24.62
N LEU A 693 -43.77 -37.91 25.34
CA LEU A 693 -44.19 -37.66 26.74
C LEU A 693 -43.10 -37.54 27.83
N ASP A 694 -43.06 -36.33 28.40
CA ASP A 694 -43.13 -35.91 29.82
C ASP A 694 -42.47 -36.80 30.88
N ASP A 695 -41.56 -36.21 31.66
CA ASP A 695 -41.80 -35.90 33.08
C ASP A 695 -40.54 -35.28 33.72
N ASP A 696 -40.80 -34.47 34.74
CA ASP A 696 -39.89 -33.72 35.60
C ASP A 696 -38.80 -34.57 36.27
N GLU A 697 -37.63 -33.99 36.53
CA GLU A 697 -37.00 -33.89 37.87
C GLU A 697 -35.54 -33.41 37.79
N GLU A 698 -35.22 -32.56 38.76
CA GLU A 698 -33.90 -32.04 39.09
C GLU A 698 -32.88 -33.17 39.34
N LEU A 699 -31.62 -32.97 38.95
CA LEU A 699 -30.49 -33.28 39.84
C LEU A 699 -29.15 -32.72 39.32
N GLU A 700 -28.43 -32.21 40.30
CA GLU A 700 -27.10 -31.64 40.31
C GLU A 700 -26.00 -32.55 39.72
N THR A 701 -24.87 -31.89 39.44
CA THR A 701 -23.47 -32.30 39.71
C THR A 701 -22.55 -32.57 38.52
N SER A 702 -21.46 -31.82 38.60
CA SER A 702 -20.07 -32.24 38.38
C SER A 702 -19.56 -32.32 36.96
N ASN A 703 -18.82 -31.26 36.63
CA ASN A 703 -17.70 -31.27 35.72
C ASN A 703 -16.63 -32.27 36.21
N PRO A 704 -16.16 -33.22 35.39
CA PRO A 704 -15.01 -34.03 35.73
C PRO A 704 -13.79 -33.66 34.87
N LEU A 705 -12.71 -33.32 35.57
CA LEU A 705 -11.30 -33.50 35.16
C LEU A 705 -10.65 -32.40 34.30
N GLU A 706 -10.29 -31.30 34.95
CA GLU A 706 -8.86 -30.98 35.07
C GLU A 706 -8.26 -31.85 36.18
N ALA A 707 -7.14 -32.52 35.90
CA ALA A 707 -6.10 -32.91 36.86
C ALA A 707 -5.06 -33.79 36.17
N ASN A 708 -3.89 -33.25 35.81
CA ASN A 708 -2.76 -33.30 36.73
C ASN A 708 -1.44 -32.77 36.14
N ASN A 709 -0.84 -31.91 36.96
CA ASN A 709 0.59 -31.66 37.21
C ASN A 709 1.29 -30.72 36.20
N GLU A 710 1.55 -29.44 36.51
CA GLU A 710 2.51 -28.92 37.53
C GLU A 710 3.86 -29.67 37.45
N GLU A 711 5.01 -29.03 37.23
CA GLU A 711 5.56 -27.96 38.05
C GLU A 711 6.89 -27.44 37.42
N GLN A 712 7.31 -26.24 37.84
CA GLN A 712 8.65 -25.61 37.69
C GLN A 712 8.95 -24.91 36.35
N ALA A 713 9.37 -23.64 36.29
CA ALA A 713 9.94 -22.75 37.29
C ALA A 713 9.76 -21.27 36.90
N ARG A 714 9.66 -20.42 37.94
CA ARG A 714 10.03 -19.00 37.91
C ARG A 714 11.44 -18.83 37.35
N GLU A 715 11.66 -17.85 36.47
CA GLU A 715 12.64 -16.75 36.63
C GLU A 715 12.78 -15.94 35.32
N ARG A 716 12.64 -14.61 35.45
CA ARG A 716 13.15 -13.53 34.57
C ARG A 716 12.58 -13.45 33.14
N TYR A 717 11.72 -12.46 32.90
CA TYR A 717 12.06 -11.19 32.24
C TYR A 717 10.97 -10.16 32.49
#